data_AF-A0A914I6G4-F1
#
_entry.id   AF-A0A914I6G4-F1
#
_cell.length_a   1.000
_cell.length_b   1.000
_cell.length_c   1.000
_cell.angle_alpha   90.00
_cell.angle_beta   90.00
_cell.angle_gamma   90.00
#
_symmetry.space_group_name_H-M   'P 1'
#
loop_
_entity.id
_entity.type
_entity.pdbx_description
1 polymer ?
#
loop_
_entity_poly.entity_id
_entity_poly.type
_entity_poly.pdbx_seq_one_letter_code
_entity_poly.pdbx_strand_id
1 'polypeptide(L)'
;MSSISPESIEDQVKAIVTEKSAEILAHGTAFNSDIIKDELLRCLPGAAVAEVERELELRLFLHRSEWNKNFDNGPGTEMTTSTVSKKALKKEAKKEKKVAAKSAPNNPDSKQQQRKPKATEEKSAPIHSENGKSLLQKERMDYASPSDAFLQNGGSEMFAHVHFHEVGQNDKADGYVRTENTERLLQEHFKAVGGKVVTRFPPEPNGILHIGHAKAINIDFGLAKARGGICYLRLDDTNPEKEEERFVREVVDMVNWLGYTPYKITHSSDYFDQLYNWALVLIRKGLAYVCHQSVEDMRGFDPPPSPWRDRPADESLRLFEAMKNGAFDEGQTTLRLKLTLEDSKQDPVAYRVKYLSHHRTGDKWCIYPTYDYTHCLCDSLENVTHSLCTKEFQSRRSSYYWLCNALDVYCPVQWEFARLNVNYTVVSKRKLLKLIQAGIVDDWDDPRLFTLTALRRRGVPPEIVNKFVAHLGLTVAQSSIDPAMLDAFLRDHLNVTAPRTMAVLEPISLRITNYNELGFERADTTLKVKQFPSADADSTDEWEIAFDEIIYIEQSDFREMADISYRRLTLKQPVGLRHINLIVEVVGVERDKNGHPIELLVKAKPVGPGSKPKAFIHWVARPVKCEVRLYDKLFLHKNPEDPAEVPGGFLTDINPNSLHVFSDAMVDASITRTALPLARFQFERNGFFCVDTKDVRLEEQKFVFNRIVSLREDAGKNM
;
A
#
# COMPACT_ATOMS: atom_id res chain seq x y z
N MET A 1 1.63 -1.58 40.26
CA MET A 1 1.47 -0.23 39.68
C MET A 1 1.73 -0.37 38.19
N SER A 2 0.74 -0.12 37.34
CA SER A 2 0.92 -0.21 35.88
C SER A 2 1.86 0.90 35.42
N SER A 3 2.93 0.56 34.71
CA SER A 3 3.76 1.55 34.01
C SER A 3 2.91 2.32 33.02
N ILE A 4 2.99 3.65 33.02
CA ILE A 4 2.33 4.51 32.05
C ILE A 4 2.88 4.20 30.65
N SER A 5 2.02 4.10 29.63
CA SER A 5 2.47 3.82 28.26
C SER A 5 3.25 5.02 27.68
N PRO A 6 4.26 4.77 26.83
CA PRO A 6 4.99 5.85 26.14
C PRO A 6 4.08 6.80 25.34
N GLU A 7 3.01 6.29 24.73
CA GLU A 7 2.01 7.10 24.01
C GLU A 7 1.27 8.06 24.95
N SER A 8 0.96 7.63 26.17
CA SER A 8 0.31 8.51 27.16
C SER A 8 1.24 9.62 27.66
N ILE A 9 2.55 9.34 27.74
CA ILE A 9 3.57 10.36 28.02
C ILE A 9 3.66 11.33 26.82
N GLU A 10 3.72 10.81 25.60
CA GLU A 10 3.79 11.58 24.35
C GLU A 10 2.64 12.60 24.23
N ASP A 11 1.40 12.12 24.36
CA ASP A 11 0.20 12.95 24.23
C ASP A 11 0.15 14.06 25.29
N GLN A 12 0.49 13.72 26.53
CA GLN A 12 0.45 14.66 27.64
C GLN A 12 1.56 15.73 27.52
N VAL A 13 2.77 15.33 27.12
CA VAL A 13 3.87 16.28 26.86
C VAL A 13 3.49 17.21 25.71
N LYS A 14 2.94 16.66 24.62
CA LYS A 14 2.51 17.44 23.46
C LYS A 14 1.43 18.46 23.82
N ALA A 15 0.45 18.07 24.64
CA ALA A 15 -0.61 18.96 25.10
C ALA A 15 -0.06 20.16 25.88
N ILE A 16 0.79 19.91 26.88
CA ILE A 16 1.35 20.98 27.74
C ILE A 16 2.32 21.89 26.97
N VAL A 17 3.15 21.32 26.09
CA VAL A 17 4.04 22.13 25.23
C VAL A 17 3.24 23.01 24.27
N THR A 18 2.10 22.52 23.76
CA THR A 18 1.19 23.31 22.91
C THR A 18 0.52 24.42 23.71
N GLU A 19 0.06 24.14 24.93
CA GLU A 19 -0.56 25.14 25.82
C GLU A 19 0.42 26.27 26.17
N LYS A 20 1.67 25.93 26.51
CA LYS A 20 2.73 26.88 26.88
C LYS A 20 3.50 27.44 25.69
N SER A 21 3.01 27.20 24.47
CA SER A 21 3.66 27.59 23.23
C SER A 21 4.13 29.06 23.24
N ALA A 22 3.26 30.01 23.59
CA ALA A 22 3.60 31.43 23.56
C ALA A 22 4.77 31.80 24.50
N GLU A 23 4.85 31.16 25.68
CA GLU A 23 5.89 31.39 26.69
C GLU A 23 7.23 30.74 26.28
N ILE A 24 7.16 29.52 25.74
CA ILE A 24 8.31 28.80 25.19
C ILE A 24 8.95 29.60 24.05
N LEU A 25 8.11 30.18 23.18
CA LEU A 25 8.56 30.99 22.05
C LEU A 25 9.15 32.35 22.49
N ALA A 26 8.58 33.00 23.50
CA ALA A 26 9.09 34.27 24.02
C ALA A 26 10.50 34.15 24.63
N HIS A 27 10.82 33.01 25.23
CA HIS A 27 12.11 32.78 25.90
C HIS A 27 13.11 31.95 25.09
N GLY A 28 12.70 31.33 23.97
CA GLY A 28 13.58 30.59 23.07
C GLY A 28 14.44 29.56 23.80
N THR A 29 15.76 29.62 23.62
CA THR A 29 16.73 28.73 24.30
C THR A 29 16.89 29.01 25.79
N ALA A 30 16.44 30.16 26.29
CA ALA A 30 16.47 30.53 27.71
C ALA A 30 15.22 30.07 28.48
N PHE A 31 14.27 29.40 27.82
CA PHE A 31 13.10 28.84 28.48
C PHE A 31 13.50 27.73 29.47
N ASN A 32 13.09 27.87 30.73
CA ASN A 32 13.36 26.89 31.78
C ASN A 32 12.40 25.69 31.66
N SER A 33 12.90 24.57 31.13
CA SER A 33 12.13 23.33 30.93
C SER A 33 11.68 22.65 32.23
N ASP A 34 12.32 22.95 33.37
CA ASP A 34 11.95 22.34 34.66
C ASP A 34 10.54 22.74 35.11
N ILE A 35 10.05 23.91 34.67
CA ILE A 35 8.69 24.39 34.95
C ILE A 35 7.64 23.45 34.34
N ILE A 36 7.89 22.97 33.12
CA ILE A 36 6.98 22.04 32.41
C ILE A 36 7.15 20.63 32.95
N LYS A 37 8.38 20.23 33.26
CA LYS A 37 8.71 18.92 33.79
C LYS A 37 7.99 18.63 35.11
N ASP A 38 7.99 19.56 36.05
CA ASP A 38 7.30 19.41 37.35
C ASP A 38 5.78 19.34 37.21
N GLU A 39 5.23 19.94 36.17
CA GLU A 39 3.81 19.86 35.82
C GLU A 39 3.48 18.50 35.19
N LEU A 40 4.31 18.01 34.27
CA LEU A 40 4.17 16.70 33.64
C LEU A 40 4.26 15.55 34.64
N LEU A 41 5.21 15.60 35.58
CA LEU A 41 5.36 14.57 36.62
C LEU A 41 4.19 14.55 37.60
N ARG A 42 3.46 15.67 37.75
CA ARG A 42 2.19 15.72 38.50
C ARG A 42 1.02 15.13 37.71
N CYS A 43 0.98 15.36 36.39
CA CYS A 43 -0.06 14.82 35.51
C CYS A 43 0.13 13.33 35.17
N LEU A 44 1.35 12.80 35.31
CA LEU A 44 1.71 11.42 34.97
C LEU A 44 2.28 10.67 36.20
N PRO A 45 1.47 10.43 37.25
CA PRO A 45 1.94 9.76 38.46
C PRO A 45 2.36 8.32 38.15
N GLY A 46 3.67 8.04 38.20
CA GLY A 46 4.26 6.73 37.91
C GLY A 46 5.00 6.62 36.58
N ALA A 47 5.08 7.69 35.78
CA ALA A 47 5.97 7.74 34.61
C ALA A 47 7.44 7.80 35.03
N ALA A 48 8.32 7.15 34.27
CA ALA A 48 9.75 7.24 34.51
C ALA A 48 10.23 8.67 34.19
N VAL A 49 10.91 9.32 35.13
CA VAL A 49 11.38 10.71 34.99
C VAL A 49 12.21 10.91 33.71
N ALA A 50 13.08 9.94 33.40
CA ALA A 50 13.93 9.98 32.21
C ALA A 50 13.17 9.86 30.88
N GLU A 51 11.97 9.26 30.86
CA GLU A 51 11.13 9.19 29.67
C GLU A 51 10.38 10.50 29.45
N VAL A 52 9.86 11.10 30.53
CA VAL A 52 9.21 12.41 30.51
C VAL A 52 10.20 13.50 30.10
N GLU A 53 11.43 13.48 30.62
CA GLU A 53 12.50 14.41 30.23
C GLU A 53 12.85 14.29 28.75
N ARG A 54 13.05 13.05 28.26
CA ARG A 54 13.42 12.79 26.87
C ARG A 54 12.34 13.25 25.90
N GLU A 55 11.08 13.00 26.23
CA GLU A 55 9.94 13.42 25.41
C GLU A 55 9.73 14.94 25.47
N LEU A 56 9.91 15.56 26.64
CA LEU A 56 9.84 17.02 26.80
C LEU A 56 10.94 17.73 26.00
N GLU A 57 12.18 17.27 26.09
CA GLU A 57 13.29 17.81 25.28
C GLU A 57 13.01 17.67 23.79
N LEU A 58 12.49 16.51 23.36
CA LEU A 58 12.07 16.30 21.99
C LEU A 58 11.00 17.32 21.56
N ARG A 59 9.92 17.50 22.33
CA ARG A 59 8.85 18.44 21.98
C ARG A 59 9.30 19.90 22.00
N LEU A 60 10.13 20.30 22.97
CA LEU A 60 10.69 21.65 23.01
C LEU A 60 11.62 21.91 21.82
N PHE A 61 12.43 20.92 21.43
CA PHE A 61 13.25 21.00 20.23
C PHE A 61 12.40 21.15 18.95
N LEU A 62 11.39 20.31 18.80
CA LEU A 62 10.46 20.34 17.67
C LEU A 62 9.72 21.68 17.57
N HIS A 63 9.23 22.20 18.69
CA HIS A 63 8.47 23.44 18.75
C HIS A 63 9.29 24.68 18.39
N ARG A 64 10.56 24.72 18.84
CA ARG A 64 11.53 25.77 18.45
C ARG A 64 11.90 25.72 16.96
N SER A 65 11.94 24.52 16.38
CA SER A 65 12.30 24.33 14.96
C SER A 65 11.22 24.87 14.01
N GLU A 66 9.95 24.86 14.42
CA GLU A 66 8.87 25.43 13.63
C GLU A 66 8.85 26.97 13.71
N TRP A 67 9.27 27.56 14.83
CA TRP A 67 9.30 29.01 15.01
C TRP A 67 10.43 29.71 14.23
N ASN A 68 11.63 29.13 14.19
CA ASN A 68 12.75 29.67 13.42
C ASN A 68 12.42 29.79 11.91
N LYS A 69 11.48 28.98 11.39
CA LYS A 69 10.99 29.09 10.00
C LYS A 69 10.04 30.27 9.77
N ASN A 70 9.38 30.77 10.83
CA ASN A 70 8.41 31.88 10.73
C ASN A 70 9.04 33.26 10.95
N PHE A 71 10.22 33.34 11.57
CA PHE A 71 10.93 34.61 11.83
C PHE A 71 11.87 35.07 10.70
N ASP A 72 12.21 34.20 9.75
CA ASP A 72 12.96 34.61 8.54
C ASP A 72 12.07 35.37 7.52
N ASN A 73 10.82 35.65 7.87
CA ASN A 73 9.90 36.50 7.11
C ASN A 73 9.58 37.84 7.84
N GLY A 74 10.54 38.78 7.86
CA GLY A 74 10.30 40.24 8.00
C GLY A 74 10.94 40.94 9.22
N PRO A 75 11.20 42.28 9.20
CA PRO A 75 10.49 43.30 8.42
C PRO A 75 11.39 44.24 7.57
N GLY A 76 10.95 44.53 6.35
CA GLY A 76 11.43 45.66 5.57
C GLY A 76 10.90 46.97 6.15
N THR A 77 11.80 47.95 6.28
CA THR A 77 11.58 49.33 6.68
C THR A 77 10.42 50.00 5.95
N GLU A 78 9.52 50.64 6.72
CA GLU A 78 8.51 51.56 6.20
C GLU A 78 9.19 52.74 5.48
N MET A 79 8.90 52.89 4.18
CA MET A 79 8.95 54.18 3.51
C MET A 79 7.61 54.45 2.84
N THR A 80 6.99 55.54 3.26
CA THR A 80 5.78 56.13 2.68
C THR A 80 6.06 56.65 1.27
N THR A 81 5.18 56.39 0.30
CA THR A 81 4.47 57.43 -0.50
C THR A 81 3.74 56.89 -1.74
N SER A 82 2.47 57.30 -1.81
CA SER A 82 1.72 57.76 -2.99
C SER A 82 0.93 56.79 -3.89
N THR A 83 -0.31 57.24 -4.08
CA THR A 83 -1.48 56.68 -4.73
C THR A 83 -1.51 56.99 -6.22
N VAL A 84 -1.58 56.00 -7.14
CA VAL A 84 -2.08 56.23 -8.52
C VAL A 84 -2.85 55.01 -9.09
N SER A 85 -4.17 55.14 -9.07
CA SER A 85 -5.21 54.81 -10.08
C SER A 85 -5.12 53.60 -11.03
N LYS A 86 -5.97 52.59 -10.75
CA LYS A 86 -6.40 51.46 -11.62
C LYS A 86 -7.39 51.86 -12.72
N LYS A 87 -7.02 52.73 -13.67
CA LYS A 87 -7.93 53.14 -14.77
C LYS A 87 -7.41 53.02 -16.21
N ALA A 88 -6.28 52.36 -16.46
CA ALA A 88 -5.69 52.27 -17.81
C ALA A 88 -5.74 50.88 -18.49
N LEU A 89 -6.04 49.78 -17.78
CA LEU A 89 -5.96 48.42 -18.35
C LEU A 89 -7.34 47.76 -18.49
N LYS A 90 -8.23 48.41 -19.26
CA LYS A 90 -9.51 47.82 -19.72
C LYS A 90 -9.89 48.20 -21.16
N LYS A 91 -8.94 48.77 -21.91
CA LYS A 91 -9.09 49.10 -23.33
C LYS A 91 -7.93 48.48 -24.11
N GLU A 92 -7.98 47.17 -24.33
CA GLU A 92 -7.20 46.52 -25.41
C GLU A 92 -7.60 45.05 -25.67
N ALA A 93 -8.49 44.45 -24.87
CA ALA A 93 -9.00 43.09 -25.10
C ALA A 93 -10.19 42.99 -26.11
N LYS A 94 -10.23 43.83 -27.15
CA LYS A 94 -11.26 43.80 -28.21
C LYS A 94 -10.69 44.16 -29.59
N LYS A 95 -9.76 43.32 -30.06
CA LYS A 95 -9.20 43.18 -31.42
C LYS A 95 -8.15 42.07 -31.23
N GLU A 96 -8.19 40.87 -31.79
CA GLU A 96 -8.69 40.37 -33.06
C GLU A 96 -9.07 38.88 -32.88
N LYS A 97 -10.32 38.54 -33.18
CA LYS A 97 -10.74 37.20 -33.59
C LYS A 97 -11.26 37.35 -35.01
N LYS A 98 -10.49 36.94 -36.00
CA LYS A 98 -10.94 36.42 -37.32
C LYS A 98 -9.73 36.21 -38.24
N VAL A 99 -9.87 35.26 -39.16
CA VAL A 99 -8.94 34.80 -40.22
C VAL A 99 -8.03 33.65 -39.72
N ALA A 100 -8.02 32.43 -40.25
CA ALA A 100 -8.76 31.79 -41.33
C ALA A 100 -8.68 30.25 -41.17
N ALA A 101 -9.73 29.57 -41.62
CA ALA A 101 -9.74 28.15 -41.94
C ALA A 101 -9.46 27.97 -43.44
N LYS A 102 -8.72 26.90 -43.81
CA LYS A 102 -8.87 26.01 -44.98
C LYS A 102 -7.50 25.49 -45.45
N SER A 103 -7.32 24.17 -45.43
CA SER A 103 -7.12 23.32 -46.63
C SER A 103 -6.53 21.95 -46.26
N ALA A 104 -7.26 20.87 -46.56
CA ALA A 104 -6.69 19.54 -46.86
C ALA A 104 -6.19 19.53 -48.31
N PRO A 105 -5.30 18.59 -48.71
CA PRO A 105 -5.81 17.47 -49.52
C PRO A 105 -5.08 16.11 -49.37
N ASN A 106 -5.89 15.07 -49.60
CA ASN A 106 -5.68 13.81 -50.34
C ASN A 106 -4.33 13.04 -50.39
N ASN A 107 -4.51 11.75 -50.10
CA ASN A 107 -3.69 10.57 -50.37
C ASN A 107 -3.53 10.29 -51.89
N PRO A 108 -2.48 9.54 -52.31
CA PRO A 108 -2.78 8.24 -52.93
C PRO A 108 -1.80 7.08 -52.62
N ASP A 109 -2.39 5.90 -52.47
CA ASP A 109 -1.96 4.50 -52.70
C ASP A 109 -0.55 4.18 -53.26
N SER A 110 0.14 3.20 -52.65
CA SER A 110 0.14 1.78 -53.10
C SER A 110 1.40 0.98 -52.71
N LYS A 111 1.16 -0.34 -52.56
CA LYS A 111 2.06 -1.52 -52.75
C LYS A 111 2.62 -2.24 -51.50
N GLN A 112 1.93 -3.36 -51.26
CA GLN A 112 2.40 -4.59 -50.62
C GLN A 112 3.71 -5.13 -51.21
N GLN A 113 4.55 -5.74 -50.38
CA GLN A 113 5.31 -6.93 -50.77
C GLN A 113 5.57 -7.84 -49.56
N GLN A 114 5.22 -9.10 -49.77
CA GLN A 114 5.35 -10.26 -48.90
C GLN A 114 6.81 -10.72 -48.80
N ARG A 115 7.26 -11.17 -47.62
CA ARG A 115 8.29 -12.23 -47.52
C ARG A 115 7.97 -13.17 -46.35
N LYS A 116 7.80 -14.45 -46.69
CA LYS A 116 7.66 -15.61 -45.80
C LYS A 116 9.06 -16.19 -45.43
N PRO A 117 9.13 -17.03 -44.39
CA PRO A 117 10.34 -17.28 -43.60
C PRO A 117 11.21 -18.44 -44.13
N LYS A 118 12.49 -18.45 -43.72
CA LYS A 118 13.42 -19.57 -43.93
C LYS A 118 13.56 -20.39 -42.64
N ALA A 119 13.43 -21.71 -42.83
CA ALA A 119 13.60 -22.76 -41.85
C ALA A 119 15.08 -23.12 -41.63
N THR A 120 15.36 -23.66 -40.45
CA THR A 120 16.45 -24.63 -40.21
C THR A 120 16.02 -25.57 -39.10
N GLU A 121 15.75 -26.83 -39.48
CA GLU A 121 15.86 -28.04 -38.64
C GLU A 121 17.35 -28.22 -38.27
N GLU A 122 17.81 -28.95 -37.24
CA GLU A 122 17.51 -30.31 -36.79
C GLU A 122 18.49 -30.54 -35.59
N LYS A 123 18.17 -31.14 -34.43
CA LYS A 123 18.20 -32.60 -34.15
C LYS A 123 17.96 -32.87 -32.67
N SER A 124 17.35 -34.02 -32.39
CA SER A 124 16.96 -34.55 -31.09
C SER A 124 17.69 -35.86 -30.72
N ALA A 125 17.64 -36.17 -29.41
CA ALA A 125 17.72 -37.48 -28.73
C ALA A 125 19.09 -37.94 -28.17
N PRO A 126 19.16 -38.84 -27.13
CA PRO A 126 18.13 -39.32 -26.17
C PRO A 126 18.55 -39.38 -24.66
N ILE A 127 17.51 -39.44 -23.82
CA ILE A 127 17.25 -40.05 -22.48
C ILE A 127 18.40 -40.82 -21.76
N HIS A 128 18.56 -40.54 -20.45
CA HIS A 128 18.74 -41.58 -19.41
C HIS A 128 18.22 -41.14 -18.03
N SER A 129 17.40 -42.00 -17.42
CA SER A 129 16.93 -42.01 -16.04
C SER A 129 17.87 -42.79 -15.12
N GLU A 130 18.05 -42.37 -13.87
CA GLU A 130 17.85 -43.18 -12.64
C GLU A 130 18.45 -42.53 -11.37
N ASN A 131 17.83 -42.90 -10.23
CA ASN A 131 18.19 -42.67 -8.81
C ASN A 131 17.90 -41.26 -8.25
N GLY A 132 16.95 -41.02 -7.33
CA GLY A 132 16.34 -41.89 -6.33
C GLY A 132 17.08 -41.75 -4.99
N LYS A 133 16.67 -40.76 -4.15
CA LYS A 133 16.70 -40.82 -2.68
C LYS A 133 16.02 -39.60 -2.03
N SER A 134 14.86 -39.92 -1.43
CA SER A 134 14.20 -39.31 -0.27
C SER A 134 14.97 -38.23 0.51
N LEU A 135 14.33 -37.06 0.69
CA LEU A 135 14.43 -36.23 1.90
C LEU A 135 13.04 -35.63 2.21
N LEU A 136 12.16 -36.49 2.75
CA LEU A 136 11.01 -36.05 3.55
C LEU A 136 11.49 -35.88 4.99
N GLN A 137 11.81 -34.65 5.38
CA GLN A 137 11.85 -34.29 6.80
C GLN A 137 11.00 -33.03 6.99
N LYS A 138 9.84 -33.25 7.59
CA LYS A 138 8.93 -32.22 8.10
C LYS A 138 9.62 -31.53 9.27
N GLU A 139 10.06 -30.31 9.08
CA GLU A 139 10.25 -29.38 10.20
C GLU A 139 8.93 -28.66 10.44
N ARG A 140 8.26 -29.02 11.54
CA ARG A 140 7.21 -28.18 12.14
C ARG A 140 7.94 -27.02 12.82
N MET A 141 7.82 -25.82 12.26
CA MET A 141 8.23 -24.60 12.96
C MET A 141 7.09 -24.18 13.89
N ASP A 142 7.40 -24.12 15.19
CA ASP A 142 6.53 -23.54 16.20
C ASP A 142 6.50 -22.01 16.01
N TYR A 143 5.39 -21.50 15.49
CA TYR A 143 5.14 -20.06 15.40
C TYR A 143 4.42 -19.58 16.67
N ALA A 144 5.19 -19.07 17.63
CA ALA A 144 4.62 -18.21 18.66
C ALA A 144 4.19 -16.88 18.01
N SER A 145 2.93 -16.48 18.22
CA SER A 145 2.35 -15.25 17.64
C SER A 145 2.88 -13.99 18.35
N PRO A 146 3.50 -13.02 17.63
CA PRO A 146 3.69 -11.67 18.14
C PRO A 146 2.67 -10.76 17.45
N SER A 147 1.61 -10.33 18.15
CA SER A 147 0.64 -9.36 17.60
C SER A 147 0.94 -7.90 17.97
N ASP A 148 1.74 -7.61 19.00
CA ASP A 148 2.12 -6.22 19.36
C ASP A 148 3.63 -5.94 19.28
N ALA A 149 4.47 -6.93 19.56
CA ALA A 149 5.93 -6.77 19.64
C ALA A 149 6.58 -6.37 18.29
N PHE A 150 6.00 -6.78 17.15
CA PHE A 150 6.57 -6.47 15.83
C PHE A 150 6.48 -4.98 15.49
N LEU A 151 5.29 -4.39 15.68
CA LEU A 151 5.08 -2.95 15.48
C LEU A 151 5.84 -2.15 16.53
N GLN A 152 5.93 -2.62 17.76
CA GLN A 152 6.72 -1.99 18.83
C GLN A 152 8.23 -1.99 18.50
N ASN A 153 8.75 -3.05 17.87
CA ASN A 153 10.16 -3.15 17.47
C ASN A 153 10.45 -2.60 16.07
N GLY A 154 9.48 -1.95 15.40
CA GLY A 154 9.65 -1.36 14.06
C GLY A 154 10.03 -2.36 12.97
N GLY A 155 9.68 -3.65 13.13
CA GLY A 155 10.08 -4.69 12.19
C GLY A 155 11.58 -4.98 12.15
N SER A 156 12.27 -4.89 13.29
CA SER A 156 13.73 -5.10 13.44
C SER A 156 14.31 -6.31 12.69
N GLU A 157 13.55 -7.39 12.54
CA GLU A 157 13.94 -8.58 11.76
C GLU A 157 14.21 -8.26 10.27
N MET A 158 13.49 -7.30 9.69
CA MET A 158 13.69 -6.84 8.31
C MET A 158 15.10 -6.28 8.08
N PHE A 159 15.71 -5.70 9.11
CA PHE A 159 16.99 -5.00 9.05
C PHE A 159 18.16 -5.78 9.66
N ALA A 160 17.91 -6.95 10.25
CA ALA A 160 18.90 -7.72 11.01
C ALA A 160 20.17 -8.09 10.21
N HIS A 161 20.06 -8.17 8.88
CA HIS A 161 21.17 -8.55 7.99
C HIS A 161 21.74 -7.40 7.17
N VAL A 162 21.35 -6.15 7.46
CA VAL A 162 21.81 -4.97 6.71
C VAL A 162 22.57 -4.02 7.62
N HIS A 163 23.83 -3.77 7.26
CA HIS A 163 24.71 -2.85 7.97
C HIS A 163 24.59 -1.44 7.39
N PHE A 164 23.59 -0.69 7.87
CA PHE A 164 23.51 0.74 7.60
C PHE A 164 24.58 1.53 8.36
N HIS A 165 25.01 2.65 7.78
CA HIS A 165 25.83 3.63 8.47
C HIS A 165 25.12 4.20 9.73
N GLU A 166 25.93 4.70 10.68
CA GLU A 166 25.45 5.46 11.83
C GLU A 166 25.19 6.92 11.44
N VAL A 167 24.28 7.59 12.17
CA VAL A 167 23.95 9.00 11.92
C VAL A 167 25.19 9.87 12.10
N GLY A 168 25.47 10.72 11.11
CA GLY A 168 26.67 11.58 11.08
C GLY A 168 27.95 10.86 10.62
N GLN A 169 27.88 9.57 10.27
CA GLN A 169 28.99 8.80 9.71
C GLN A 169 28.75 8.45 8.24
N ASN A 170 28.09 9.34 7.51
CA ASN A 170 27.73 9.15 6.10
C ASN A 170 28.96 8.89 5.22
N ASP A 171 30.10 9.48 5.57
CA ASP A 171 31.37 9.35 4.85
C ASP A 171 32.01 7.95 4.93
N LYS A 172 31.48 7.07 5.77
CA LYS A 172 31.85 5.65 5.83
C LYS A 172 31.02 4.78 4.89
N ALA A 173 29.95 5.31 4.31
CA ALA A 173 29.12 4.56 3.38
C ALA A 173 29.82 4.38 2.03
N ASP A 174 29.53 3.26 1.37
CA ASP A 174 30.13 2.93 0.07
C ASP A 174 29.78 3.98 -1.00
N GLY A 175 30.78 4.36 -1.79
CA GLY A 175 30.67 5.38 -2.83
C GLY A 175 30.49 6.81 -2.33
N TYR A 176 30.48 7.08 -1.03
CA TYR A 176 30.35 8.45 -0.51
C TYR A 176 31.61 9.27 -0.81
N VAL A 177 31.41 10.51 -1.26
CA VAL A 177 32.51 11.39 -1.66
C VAL A 177 32.72 12.47 -0.59
N ARG A 178 33.91 12.49 0.02
CA ARG A 178 34.33 13.54 0.95
C ARG A 178 34.81 14.77 0.17
N THR A 179 34.29 15.92 0.55
CA THR A 179 34.74 17.26 0.12
C THR A 179 35.40 17.98 1.30
N GLU A 180 35.96 19.17 1.04
CA GLU A 180 36.60 20.00 2.08
C GLU A 180 35.62 20.38 3.21
N ASN A 181 34.33 20.52 2.91
CA ASN A 181 33.31 20.93 3.88
C ASN A 181 32.51 19.77 4.47
N THR A 182 32.75 18.52 4.05
CA THR A 182 31.95 17.37 4.50
C THR A 182 31.94 17.25 6.02
N GLU A 183 33.07 17.45 6.69
CA GLU A 183 33.16 17.37 8.16
C GLU A 183 32.23 18.39 8.84
N ARG A 184 32.30 19.66 8.41
CA ARG A 184 31.43 20.73 8.92
C ARG A 184 29.96 20.42 8.67
N LEU A 185 29.61 19.99 7.46
CA LEU A 185 28.24 19.67 7.07
C LEU A 185 27.68 18.49 7.86
N LEU A 186 28.48 17.46 8.14
CA LEU A 186 28.05 16.32 8.96
C LEU A 186 27.84 16.71 10.43
N GLN A 187 28.65 17.62 10.98
CA GLN A 187 28.46 18.14 12.33
C GLN A 187 27.19 18.99 12.45
N GLU A 188 26.95 19.88 11.48
CA GLU A 188 25.71 20.68 11.39
C GLU A 188 24.48 19.80 11.27
N HIS A 189 24.54 18.80 10.38
CA HIS A 189 23.50 17.80 10.20
C HIS A 189 23.23 17.00 11.49
N PHE A 190 24.28 16.45 12.12
CA PHE A 190 24.14 15.66 13.35
C PHE A 190 23.45 16.45 14.46
N LYS A 191 23.80 17.74 14.59
CA LYS A 191 23.13 18.67 15.50
C LYS A 191 21.67 18.93 15.10
N ALA A 192 21.40 19.12 13.81
CA ALA A 192 20.06 19.39 13.29
C ALA A 192 19.08 18.21 13.51
N VAL A 193 19.57 16.97 13.47
CA VAL A 193 18.73 15.78 13.71
C VAL A 193 18.84 15.23 15.14
N GLY A 194 19.69 15.84 15.99
CA GLY A 194 19.94 15.37 17.35
C GLY A 194 20.43 13.92 17.41
N GLY A 195 21.24 13.51 16.42
CA GLY A 195 21.71 12.12 16.28
C GLY A 195 20.63 11.09 15.93
N LYS A 196 19.40 11.49 15.60
CA LYS A 196 18.30 10.57 15.26
C LYS A 196 18.32 10.16 13.80
N VAL A 197 17.80 8.97 13.53
CA VAL A 197 17.53 8.51 12.16
C VAL A 197 16.40 9.34 11.56
N VAL A 198 16.58 9.77 10.31
CA VAL A 198 15.58 10.49 9.52
C VAL A 198 15.44 9.78 8.18
N THR A 199 14.24 9.28 7.90
CA THR A 199 13.87 8.67 6.62
C THR A 199 12.74 9.45 5.96
N ARG A 200 12.37 9.06 4.75
CA ARG A 200 11.20 9.60 4.05
C ARG A 200 10.59 8.56 3.13
N PHE A 201 9.27 8.48 3.11
CA PHE A 201 8.50 7.79 2.09
C PHE A 201 7.96 8.83 1.12
N PRO A 202 8.42 8.88 -0.15
CA PRO A 202 8.06 9.97 -1.04
C PRO A 202 7.19 9.54 -2.25
N PRO A 203 5.91 9.17 -2.04
CA PRO A 203 5.03 8.75 -3.13
C PRO A 203 4.56 9.93 -3.99
N GLU A 204 4.27 9.68 -5.27
CA GLU A 204 3.53 10.63 -6.09
C GLU A 204 2.07 10.73 -5.58
N PRO A 205 1.49 11.93 -5.43
CA PRO A 205 0.15 12.15 -4.88
C PRO A 205 -0.97 11.85 -5.89
N ASN A 206 -0.64 11.36 -7.08
CA ASN A 206 -1.57 10.96 -8.13
C ASN A 206 -1.70 9.43 -8.23
N GLY A 207 -0.92 8.68 -7.45
CA GLY A 207 -0.67 7.25 -7.60
C GLY A 207 -1.47 6.43 -6.60
N ILE A 208 -1.81 5.21 -6.99
CA ILE A 208 -2.49 4.28 -6.09
C ILE A 208 -1.46 3.34 -5.48
N LEU A 209 -1.42 3.33 -4.16
CA LEU A 209 -0.52 2.46 -3.42
C LEU A 209 -0.92 1.00 -3.63
N HIS A 210 0.10 0.16 -3.72
CA HIS A 210 -0.03 -1.28 -3.99
C HIS A 210 0.88 -2.06 -3.07
N ILE A 211 0.80 -3.39 -3.05
CA ILE A 211 1.61 -4.22 -2.13
C ILE A 211 3.11 -3.92 -2.20
N GLY A 212 3.65 -3.59 -3.37
CA GLY A 212 5.03 -3.10 -3.50
C GLY A 212 5.35 -1.83 -2.69
N HIS A 213 4.39 -0.92 -2.55
CA HIS A 213 4.52 0.28 -1.71
C HIS A 213 4.45 -0.07 -0.22
N ALA A 214 3.74 -1.13 0.21
CA ALA A 214 3.82 -1.59 1.60
C ALA A 214 5.26 -1.98 1.97
N LYS A 215 6.07 -2.48 1.01
CA LYS A 215 7.50 -2.71 1.22
C LYS A 215 8.26 -1.40 1.48
N ALA A 216 8.07 -0.40 0.64
CA ALA A 216 8.68 0.91 0.85
C ALA A 216 8.26 1.54 2.20
N ILE A 217 6.96 1.54 2.51
CA ILE A 217 6.43 2.06 3.78
C ILE A 217 7.06 1.36 4.98
N ASN A 218 7.08 0.02 5.01
CA ASN A 218 7.69 -0.72 6.13
C ASN A 218 9.20 -0.50 6.22
N ILE A 219 9.90 -0.27 5.11
CA ILE A 219 11.34 0.02 5.11
C ILE A 219 11.59 1.43 5.66
N ASP A 220 10.94 2.45 5.11
CA ASP A 220 11.15 3.85 5.47
C ASP A 220 10.68 4.14 6.91
N PHE A 221 9.43 3.83 7.22
CA PHE A 221 8.87 4.06 8.55
C PHE A 221 9.37 3.07 9.59
N GLY A 222 9.55 1.79 9.21
CA GLY A 222 10.04 0.76 10.11
C GLY A 222 11.48 1.03 10.55
N LEU A 223 12.37 1.48 9.65
CA LEU A 223 13.75 1.81 10.02
C LEU A 223 13.82 2.96 11.02
N ALA A 224 13.05 4.03 10.77
CA ALA A 224 12.93 5.15 11.70
C ALA A 224 12.41 4.67 13.05
N LYS A 225 11.30 3.90 13.07
CA LYS A 225 10.70 3.40 14.31
C LYS A 225 11.66 2.49 15.10
N ALA A 226 12.32 1.55 14.43
CA ALA A 226 13.25 0.59 15.04
C ALA A 226 14.49 1.28 15.65
N ARG A 227 14.84 2.49 15.20
CA ARG A 227 16.00 3.25 15.67
C ARG A 227 15.62 4.53 16.43
N GLY A 228 14.37 4.68 16.87
CA GLY A 228 13.89 5.85 17.62
C GLY A 228 13.99 7.17 16.85
N GLY A 229 13.95 7.09 15.52
CA GLY A 229 14.00 8.19 14.57
C GLY A 229 12.63 8.70 14.11
N ILE A 230 12.64 9.45 13.01
CA ILE A 230 11.46 10.05 12.39
C ILE A 230 11.40 9.74 10.90
N CYS A 231 10.20 9.66 10.34
CA CYS A 231 9.97 9.46 8.91
C CYS A 231 9.04 10.54 8.36
N TYR A 232 9.47 11.23 7.31
CA TYR A 232 8.61 12.15 6.55
C TYR A 232 7.71 11.38 5.58
N LEU A 233 6.47 11.83 5.43
CA LEU A 233 5.66 11.52 4.26
C LEU A 233 5.77 12.69 3.29
N ARG A 234 6.62 12.57 2.27
CA ARG A 234 6.88 13.67 1.32
C ARG A 234 6.14 13.42 0.01
N LEU A 235 5.05 14.12 -0.24
CA LEU A 235 4.32 13.97 -1.50
C LEU A 235 5.14 14.57 -2.65
N ASP A 236 5.50 13.74 -3.62
CA ASP A 236 6.23 14.16 -4.81
C ASP A 236 5.27 14.79 -5.82
N ASP A 237 4.99 16.06 -5.61
CA ASP A 237 4.18 16.90 -6.48
C ASP A 237 5.03 17.72 -7.47
N THR A 238 6.25 17.28 -7.81
CA THR A 238 7.10 18.01 -8.77
C THR A 238 6.46 18.20 -10.14
N ASN A 239 5.60 17.27 -10.55
CA ASN A 239 4.88 17.36 -11.80
C ASN A 239 3.56 18.11 -11.61
N PRO A 240 3.32 19.25 -12.31
CA PRO A 240 2.01 19.88 -12.30
C PRO A 240 1.02 18.94 -12.99
N GLU A 241 0.22 18.22 -12.19
CA GLU A 241 -0.89 17.42 -12.64
C GLU A 241 -2.19 17.93 -12.02
N LYS A 242 -3.33 17.55 -12.61
CA LYS A 242 -4.62 17.70 -11.93
C LYS A 242 -4.66 16.68 -10.81
N GLU A 243 -4.17 17.11 -9.66
CA GLU A 243 -4.20 16.29 -8.46
C GLU A 243 -5.63 16.24 -7.91
N GLU A 244 -6.03 15.04 -7.50
CA GLU A 244 -7.28 14.84 -6.80
C GLU A 244 -6.96 14.63 -5.32
N GLU A 245 -7.44 15.52 -4.46
CA GLU A 245 -7.20 15.50 -3.00
C GLU A 245 -7.51 14.14 -2.35
N ARG A 246 -8.37 13.33 -2.98
CA ARG A 246 -8.65 11.95 -2.59
C ARG A 246 -7.40 11.07 -2.50
N PHE A 247 -6.46 11.19 -3.44
CA PHE A 247 -5.29 10.30 -3.50
C PHE A 247 -4.31 10.62 -2.38
N VAL A 248 -4.15 11.90 -2.03
CA VAL A 248 -3.36 12.33 -0.87
C VAL A 248 -3.94 11.73 0.42
N ARG A 249 -5.26 11.83 0.60
CA ARG A 249 -5.94 11.24 1.76
C ARG A 249 -5.77 9.72 1.79
N GLU A 250 -5.93 9.05 0.65
CA GLU A 250 -5.72 7.60 0.54
C GLU A 250 -4.28 7.18 0.89
N VAL A 251 -3.26 7.94 0.46
CA VAL A 251 -1.87 7.67 0.84
C VAL A 251 -1.70 7.73 2.36
N VAL A 252 -2.19 8.81 2.98
CA VAL A 252 -2.12 8.99 4.44
C VAL A 252 -2.89 7.87 5.16
N ASP A 253 -4.09 7.55 4.70
CA ASP A 253 -4.93 6.49 5.26
C ASP A 253 -4.27 5.12 5.18
N MET A 254 -3.55 4.82 4.09
CA MET A 254 -2.83 3.55 3.95
C MET A 254 -1.57 3.49 4.83
N VAL A 255 -0.85 4.59 4.99
CA VAL A 255 0.27 4.68 5.93
C VAL A 255 -0.22 4.43 7.37
N ASN A 256 -1.30 5.12 7.77
CA ASN A 256 -1.94 4.94 9.08
C ASN A 256 -2.51 3.53 9.26
N TRP A 257 -3.15 2.98 8.23
CA TRP A 257 -3.72 1.63 8.25
C TRP A 257 -2.64 0.58 8.50
N LEU A 258 -1.43 0.75 7.93
CA LEU A 258 -0.28 -0.13 8.19
C LEU A 258 0.37 0.09 9.57
N GLY A 259 -0.17 0.99 10.41
CA GLY A 259 0.29 1.22 11.78
C GLY A 259 1.49 2.18 11.90
N TYR A 260 1.70 3.02 10.90
CA TYR A 260 2.74 4.05 10.91
C TYR A 260 2.12 5.45 10.88
N THR A 261 2.77 6.40 11.56
CA THR A 261 2.35 7.80 11.58
C THR A 261 3.48 8.67 11.03
N PRO A 262 3.24 9.51 10.00
CA PRO A 262 4.20 10.49 9.54
C PRO A 262 4.59 11.47 10.65
N TYR A 263 5.90 11.69 10.81
CA TYR A 263 6.39 12.78 11.66
C TYR A 263 5.92 14.14 11.14
N LYS A 264 6.01 14.32 9.82
CA LYS A 264 5.48 15.48 9.11
C LYS A 264 5.11 15.08 7.68
N ILE A 265 4.03 15.67 7.18
CA ILE A 265 3.64 15.59 5.77
C ILE A 265 4.21 16.83 5.07
N THR A 266 5.09 16.62 4.11
CA THR A 266 5.72 17.69 3.31
C THR A 266 5.44 17.47 1.84
N HIS A 267 5.67 18.50 1.03
CA HIS A 267 5.53 18.42 -0.42
C HIS A 267 6.83 18.86 -1.07
N SER A 268 7.20 18.24 -2.19
CA SER A 268 8.35 18.69 -2.97
C SER A 268 8.20 20.16 -3.42
N SER A 269 6.98 20.60 -3.69
CA SER A 269 6.64 21.98 -4.04
C SER A 269 6.86 23.00 -2.94
N ASP A 270 6.91 22.57 -1.67
CA ASP A 270 7.29 23.44 -0.53
C ASP A 270 8.73 23.98 -0.70
N TYR A 271 9.54 23.31 -1.53
CA TYR A 271 10.96 23.61 -1.73
C TYR A 271 11.29 24.27 -3.09
N PHE A 272 10.30 24.57 -3.94
CA PHE A 272 10.55 25.10 -5.29
C PHE A 272 11.39 26.38 -5.31
N ASP A 273 11.17 27.30 -4.37
CA ASP A 273 11.98 28.54 -4.28
C ASP A 273 13.47 28.21 -4.03
N GLN A 274 13.77 27.30 -3.10
CA GLN A 274 15.14 26.92 -2.78
C GLN A 274 15.79 26.08 -3.90
N LEU A 275 15.02 25.17 -4.51
CA LEU A 275 15.45 24.40 -5.67
C LEU A 275 15.79 25.31 -6.86
N TYR A 276 15.03 26.39 -7.07
CA TYR A 276 15.33 27.38 -8.10
C TYR A 276 16.62 28.15 -7.78
N ASN A 277 16.79 28.58 -6.53
CA ASN A 277 17.98 29.28 -6.08
C ASN A 277 19.24 28.44 -6.24
N TRP A 278 19.18 27.14 -5.92
CA TRP A 278 20.28 26.21 -6.14
C TRP A 278 20.58 25.98 -7.63
N ALA A 279 19.57 25.97 -8.50
CA ALA A 279 19.80 25.91 -9.94
C ALA A 279 20.60 27.13 -10.43
N LEU A 280 20.31 28.34 -9.93
CA LEU A 280 21.10 29.53 -10.23
C LEU A 280 22.56 29.41 -9.75
N VAL A 281 22.79 28.83 -8.57
CA VAL A 281 24.15 28.58 -8.05
C VAL A 281 24.92 27.63 -8.97
N LEU A 282 24.29 26.54 -9.42
CA LEU A 282 24.92 25.60 -10.35
C LEU A 282 25.29 26.26 -11.68
N ILE A 283 24.42 27.11 -12.22
CA ILE A 283 24.73 27.88 -13.44
C ILE A 283 25.94 28.80 -13.22
N ARG A 284 25.98 29.54 -12.09
CA ARG A 284 27.11 30.43 -11.76
C ARG A 284 28.43 29.68 -11.59
N LYS A 285 28.38 28.46 -11.06
CA LYS A 285 29.54 27.55 -10.95
C LYS A 285 29.94 26.91 -12.29
N GLY A 286 29.20 27.16 -13.38
CA GLY A 286 29.42 26.51 -14.68
C GLY A 286 29.04 25.02 -14.69
N LEU A 287 28.25 24.57 -13.72
CA LEU A 287 27.84 23.18 -13.53
C LEU A 287 26.42 22.89 -14.07
N ALA A 288 25.75 23.90 -14.61
CA ALA A 288 24.48 23.75 -15.31
C ALA A 288 24.38 24.79 -16.44
N TYR A 289 23.60 24.47 -17.48
CA TYR A 289 23.41 25.34 -18.63
C TYR A 289 22.01 25.15 -19.22
N VAL A 290 21.49 26.19 -19.88
CA VAL A 290 20.23 26.10 -20.62
C VAL A 290 20.49 25.45 -21.98
N CYS A 291 19.60 24.57 -22.42
CA CYS A 291 19.72 23.80 -23.65
C CYS A 291 18.45 23.95 -24.50
N HIS A 292 18.60 23.91 -25.82
CA HIS A 292 17.48 23.96 -26.79
C HIS A 292 17.41 22.72 -27.70
N GLN A 293 18.11 21.64 -27.34
CA GLN A 293 17.93 20.35 -28.02
C GLN A 293 16.51 19.87 -27.82
N SER A 294 15.92 19.30 -28.88
CA SER A 294 14.63 18.62 -28.76
C SER A 294 14.78 17.33 -27.95
N VAL A 295 13.65 16.77 -27.52
CA VAL A 295 13.64 15.47 -26.81
C VAL A 295 14.17 14.35 -27.71
N GLU A 296 13.90 14.43 -29.01
CA GLU A 296 14.37 13.51 -30.04
C GLU A 296 15.90 13.56 -30.16
N ASP A 297 16.50 14.75 -30.16
CA ASP A 297 17.97 14.92 -30.27
C ASP A 297 18.71 14.41 -29.02
N MET A 298 18.03 14.36 -27.88
CA MET A 298 18.56 13.84 -26.62
C MET A 298 18.34 12.33 -26.45
N ARG A 299 17.56 11.68 -27.32
CA ARG A 299 17.24 10.25 -27.26
C ARG A 299 18.15 9.46 -28.20
N GLY A 300 18.67 8.32 -27.73
CA GLY A 300 19.48 7.43 -28.55
C GLY A 300 20.60 6.78 -27.75
N PHE A 301 21.36 5.90 -28.41
CA PHE A 301 22.62 5.38 -27.89
C PHE A 301 23.71 6.39 -28.25
N ASP A 302 24.30 7.05 -27.24
CA ASP A 302 25.32 8.10 -27.38
C ASP A 302 24.87 9.35 -28.18
N PRO A 303 23.87 10.12 -27.66
CA PRO A 303 23.44 11.35 -28.31
C PRO A 303 24.58 12.38 -28.35
N PRO A 304 24.71 13.18 -29.44
CA PRO A 304 25.76 14.17 -29.54
C PRO A 304 25.67 15.19 -28.39
N PRO A 305 26.82 15.69 -27.89
CA PRO A 305 26.83 16.67 -26.81
C PRO A 305 26.04 17.91 -27.23
N SER A 306 25.39 18.55 -26.26
CA SER A 306 24.59 19.73 -26.55
C SER A 306 25.45 20.82 -27.20
N PRO A 307 25.03 21.40 -28.34
CA PRO A 307 25.71 22.56 -28.93
C PRO A 307 25.83 23.76 -27.98
N TRP A 308 25.05 23.73 -26.91
CA TRP A 308 24.92 24.80 -25.93
C TRP A 308 25.61 24.51 -24.61
N ARG A 309 26.30 23.38 -24.49
CA ARG A 309 26.97 22.92 -23.26
C ARG A 309 28.00 23.90 -22.71
N ASP A 310 28.66 24.64 -23.59
CA ASP A 310 29.74 25.57 -23.26
C ASP A 310 29.33 27.04 -23.38
N ARG A 311 28.02 27.33 -23.43
CA ARG A 311 27.55 28.72 -23.41
C ARG A 311 27.98 29.45 -22.13
N PRO A 312 28.21 30.78 -22.17
CA PRO A 312 28.56 31.56 -20.99
C PRO A 312 27.51 31.45 -19.87
N ALA A 313 27.94 31.47 -18.60
CA ALA A 313 27.06 31.38 -17.45
C ALA A 313 26.01 32.50 -17.42
N ASP A 314 26.41 33.74 -17.72
CA ASP A 314 25.49 34.90 -17.77
C ASP A 314 24.41 34.78 -18.84
N GLU A 315 24.68 34.06 -19.93
CA GLU A 315 23.68 33.74 -20.94
C GLU A 315 22.69 32.71 -20.40
N SER A 316 23.18 31.64 -19.76
CA SER A 316 22.32 30.65 -19.11
C SER A 316 21.44 31.26 -18.01
N LEU A 317 21.96 32.18 -17.20
CA LEU A 317 21.20 32.87 -16.15
C LEU A 317 20.04 33.66 -16.74
N ARG A 318 20.31 34.48 -17.78
CA ARG A 318 19.27 35.26 -18.46
C ARG A 318 18.20 34.37 -19.08
N LEU A 319 18.62 33.27 -19.72
CA LEU A 319 17.68 32.34 -20.37
C LEU A 319 16.87 31.54 -19.36
N PHE A 320 17.46 31.13 -18.24
CA PHE A 320 16.73 30.40 -17.19
C PHE A 320 15.70 31.29 -16.48
N GLU A 321 16.03 32.57 -16.25
CA GLU A 321 15.06 33.56 -15.78
C GLU A 321 13.96 33.80 -16.83
N ALA A 322 14.29 33.85 -18.12
CA ALA A 322 13.30 33.93 -19.19
C ALA A 322 12.40 32.69 -19.27
N MET A 323 12.94 31.48 -19.00
CA MET A 323 12.15 30.25 -18.87
C MET A 323 11.14 30.37 -17.72
N LYS A 324 11.57 30.83 -16.54
CA LYS A 324 10.69 31.06 -15.38
C LYS A 324 9.59 32.09 -15.67
N ASN A 325 9.88 33.08 -16.52
CA ASN A 325 8.93 34.12 -16.92
C ASN A 325 8.08 33.75 -18.15
N GLY A 326 8.08 32.48 -18.58
CA GLY A 326 7.19 31.98 -19.64
C GLY A 326 7.56 32.43 -21.06
N ALA A 327 8.84 32.68 -21.34
CA ALA A 327 9.29 33.14 -22.66
C ALA A 327 9.43 32.03 -23.73
N PHE A 328 9.22 30.76 -23.36
CA PHE A 328 9.44 29.59 -24.24
C PHE A 328 8.28 28.60 -24.18
N ASP A 329 7.94 27.95 -25.29
CA ASP A 329 6.94 26.88 -25.27
C ASP A 329 7.46 25.62 -24.58
N GLU A 330 6.54 24.73 -24.17
CA GLU A 330 6.91 23.43 -23.60
C GLU A 330 7.81 22.64 -24.54
N GLY A 331 8.89 22.08 -24.00
CA GLY A 331 9.85 21.26 -24.75
C GLY A 331 10.86 22.04 -25.62
N GLN A 332 10.72 23.35 -25.79
CA GLN A 332 11.69 24.17 -26.54
C GLN A 332 13.01 24.36 -25.78
N THR A 333 12.98 24.29 -24.46
CA THR A 333 14.17 24.51 -23.64
C THR A 333 14.13 23.78 -22.31
N THR A 334 15.31 23.45 -21.82
CA THR A 334 15.54 22.74 -20.56
C THR A 334 16.77 23.28 -19.86
N LEU A 335 16.78 23.27 -18.53
CA LEU A 335 18.03 23.39 -17.78
C LEU A 335 18.65 22.00 -17.66
N ARG A 336 19.93 21.86 -17.99
CA ARG A 336 20.68 20.60 -17.87
C ARG A 336 21.85 20.77 -16.92
N LEU A 337 22.13 19.73 -16.14
CA LEU A 337 23.35 19.62 -15.36
C LEU A 337 24.52 19.34 -16.30
N LYS A 338 25.73 19.81 -15.98
CA LYS A 338 26.93 19.64 -16.81
C LYS A 338 27.80 18.51 -16.25
N LEU A 339 27.37 17.26 -16.44
CA LEU A 339 28.12 16.07 -16.03
C LEU A 339 27.81 14.88 -16.95
N THR A 340 28.71 13.90 -16.93
CA THR A 340 28.48 12.58 -17.56
C THR A 340 28.25 11.56 -16.45
N LEU A 341 27.14 10.82 -16.54
CA LEU A 341 26.80 9.75 -15.60
C LEU A 341 27.62 8.48 -15.87
N GLU A 342 27.63 7.56 -14.92
CA GLU A 342 28.34 6.28 -15.03
C GLU A 342 27.83 5.41 -16.18
N ASP A 343 26.53 5.50 -16.50
CA ASP A 343 25.91 4.84 -17.65
C ASP A 343 26.16 5.58 -18.99
N SER A 344 27.14 6.49 -19.01
CA SER A 344 27.49 7.38 -20.13
C SER A 344 26.39 8.36 -20.55
N LYS A 345 25.28 8.45 -19.81
CA LYS A 345 24.25 9.43 -20.08
C LYS A 345 24.77 10.84 -19.78
N GLN A 346 24.74 11.71 -20.78
CA GLN A 346 25.26 13.06 -20.65
C GLN A 346 24.17 14.04 -20.19
N ASP A 347 24.60 14.93 -19.29
CA ASP A 347 23.93 16.16 -18.90
C ASP A 347 22.43 15.96 -18.59
N PRO A 348 22.09 15.28 -17.48
CA PRO A 348 20.69 15.04 -17.11
C PRO A 348 19.92 16.36 -16.95
N VAL A 349 18.63 16.33 -17.32
CA VAL A 349 17.75 17.50 -17.26
C VAL A 349 17.39 17.80 -15.80
N ALA A 350 17.60 19.04 -15.37
CA ALA A 350 17.23 19.55 -14.05
C ALA A 350 15.86 20.25 -14.05
N TYR A 351 15.51 21.03 -15.09
CA TYR A 351 14.21 21.73 -15.20
C TYR A 351 13.59 21.61 -16.59
N ARG A 352 12.26 21.61 -16.63
CA ARG A 352 11.44 21.64 -17.85
C ARG A 352 10.38 22.73 -17.77
N VAL A 353 10.04 23.31 -18.91
CA VAL A 353 8.89 24.23 -19.04
C VAL A 353 7.59 23.42 -19.10
N LYS A 354 6.61 23.78 -18.27
CA LYS A 354 5.22 23.29 -18.31
C LYS A 354 4.27 24.42 -17.90
N TYR A 355 3.16 24.57 -18.61
CA TYR A 355 2.17 25.63 -18.37
C TYR A 355 0.91 25.13 -17.65
N LEU A 356 0.84 23.85 -17.32
CA LEU A 356 -0.24 23.36 -16.47
C LEU A 356 -0.11 23.97 -15.07
N SER A 357 -1.21 24.52 -14.56
CA SER A 357 -1.27 25.10 -13.22
C SER A 357 -0.98 24.03 -12.16
N HIS A 358 -0.16 24.35 -11.18
CA HIS A 358 0.18 23.44 -10.10
C HIS A 358 -0.90 23.47 -9.00
N HIS A 359 -1.34 22.30 -8.53
CA HIS A 359 -2.41 22.19 -7.54
C HIS A 359 -2.17 23.04 -6.26
N ARG A 360 -0.94 23.09 -5.74
CA ARG A 360 -0.56 23.95 -4.59
C ARG A 360 -0.06 25.36 -4.93
N THR A 361 0.84 25.50 -5.89
CA THR A 361 1.53 26.77 -6.17
C THR A 361 0.87 27.60 -7.28
N GLY A 362 -0.23 27.09 -7.86
CA GLY A 362 -0.98 27.75 -8.93
C GLY A 362 -0.10 28.05 -10.14
N ASP A 363 -0.21 29.27 -10.65
CA ASP A 363 0.55 29.75 -11.80
C ASP A 363 1.84 30.50 -11.40
N LYS A 364 2.31 30.35 -10.14
CA LYS A 364 3.58 30.96 -9.68
C LYS A 364 4.77 30.46 -10.50
N TRP A 365 4.70 29.22 -10.97
CA TRP A 365 5.77 28.55 -11.70
C TRP A 365 5.28 28.03 -13.05
N CYS A 366 6.09 28.22 -14.10
CA CYS A 366 5.94 27.55 -15.39
C CYS A 366 7.19 26.72 -15.76
N ILE A 367 8.12 26.58 -14.81
CA ILE A 367 9.25 25.68 -14.89
C ILE A 367 9.23 24.77 -13.67
N TYR A 368 9.50 23.50 -13.87
CA TYR A 368 9.42 22.49 -12.81
C TYR A 368 10.70 21.67 -12.78
N PRO A 369 11.25 21.42 -11.57
CA PRO A 369 12.41 20.57 -11.43
C PRO A 369 12.07 19.12 -11.75
N THR A 370 13.04 18.33 -12.18
CA THR A 370 12.87 16.90 -12.43
C THR A 370 12.99 16.09 -11.13
N TYR A 371 12.53 14.84 -11.16
CA TYR A 371 12.63 13.90 -10.04
C TYR A 371 14.06 13.80 -9.49
N ASP A 372 15.06 13.56 -10.35
CA ASP A 372 16.45 13.36 -9.94
C ASP A 372 17.05 14.60 -9.27
N TYR A 373 16.68 15.79 -9.76
CA TYR A 373 17.12 17.05 -9.18
C TYR A 373 16.45 17.31 -7.82
N THR A 374 15.15 17.03 -7.74
CA THR A 374 14.33 17.36 -6.58
C THR A 374 14.64 16.46 -5.39
N HIS A 375 14.54 15.13 -5.54
CA HIS A 375 14.54 14.22 -4.39
C HIS A 375 15.87 14.27 -3.62
N CYS A 376 16.99 14.34 -4.33
CA CYS A 376 18.31 14.52 -3.74
C CYS A 376 18.40 15.79 -2.88
N LEU A 377 17.92 16.91 -3.40
CA LEU A 377 18.03 18.20 -2.75
C LEU A 377 16.99 18.38 -1.64
N CYS A 378 15.79 17.83 -1.81
CA CYS A 378 14.79 17.76 -0.72
C CYS A 378 15.28 16.88 0.43
N ASP A 379 15.94 15.75 0.15
CA ASP A 379 16.54 14.90 1.20
C ASP A 379 17.61 15.68 1.98
N SER A 380 18.42 16.50 1.30
CA SER A 380 19.37 17.41 1.95
C SER A 380 18.67 18.44 2.85
N LEU A 381 17.63 19.10 2.35
CA LEU A 381 16.84 20.11 3.09
C LEU A 381 16.16 19.53 4.33
N GLU A 382 15.64 18.30 4.22
CA GLU A 382 14.94 17.60 5.30
C GLU A 382 15.91 16.87 6.24
N ASN A 383 17.23 16.97 6.01
CA ASN A 383 18.27 16.26 6.77
C ASN A 383 18.02 14.75 6.85
N VAL A 384 17.58 14.15 5.74
CA VAL A 384 17.40 12.70 5.63
C VAL A 384 18.74 12.01 5.85
N THR A 385 18.80 11.07 6.79
CA THR A 385 20.02 10.29 7.06
C THR A 385 20.08 9.07 6.14
N HIS A 386 18.96 8.37 5.97
CA HIS A 386 18.85 7.16 5.17
C HIS A 386 17.82 7.39 4.05
N SER A 387 18.32 7.72 2.85
CA SER A 387 17.50 7.85 1.65
C SER A 387 17.30 6.48 1.01
N LEU A 388 16.23 5.78 1.36
CA LEU A 388 15.94 4.44 0.87
C LEU A 388 15.12 4.52 -0.42
N CYS A 389 15.50 3.75 -1.44
CA CYS A 389 14.83 3.75 -2.74
C CYS A 389 14.93 2.39 -3.42
N THR A 390 14.20 2.20 -4.52
CA THR A 390 14.27 0.93 -5.25
C THR A 390 15.50 0.86 -6.15
N LYS A 391 15.97 -0.35 -6.45
CA LYS A 391 17.20 -0.63 -7.24
C LYS A 391 17.22 0.01 -8.62
N GLU A 392 16.07 0.32 -9.20
CA GLU A 392 15.95 1.00 -10.48
C GLU A 392 16.62 2.41 -10.48
N PHE A 393 16.89 2.96 -9.29
CA PHE A 393 17.58 4.23 -9.11
C PHE A 393 19.08 4.10 -8.77
N GLN A 394 19.62 2.89 -8.71
CA GLN A 394 21.02 2.64 -8.33
C GLN A 394 22.01 3.37 -9.24
N SER A 395 21.79 3.37 -10.55
CA SER A 395 22.66 4.08 -11.51
C SER A 395 22.65 5.60 -11.34
N ARG A 396 21.69 6.14 -10.57
CA ARG A 396 21.55 7.57 -10.30
C ARG A 396 22.24 8.00 -9.01
N ARG A 397 22.79 7.07 -8.22
CA ARG A 397 23.47 7.39 -6.95
C ARG A 397 24.68 8.31 -7.13
N SER A 398 25.45 8.11 -8.21
CA SER A 398 26.54 9.01 -8.55
C SER A 398 26.06 10.44 -8.84
N SER A 399 24.96 10.60 -9.57
CA SER A 399 24.34 11.92 -9.77
C SER A 399 23.77 12.53 -8.50
N TYR A 400 23.26 11.71 -7.59
CA TYR A 400 22.77 12.14 -6.28
C TYR A 400 23.90 12.77 -5.47
N TYR A 401 25.01 12.05 -5.26
CA TYR A 401 26.16 12.58 -4.53
C TYR A 401 26.81 13.78 -5.24
N TRP A 402 26.92 13.72 -6.56
CA TRP A 402 27.46 14.84 -7.35
C TRP A 402 26.67 16.13 -7.11
N LEU A 403 25.34 16.06 -7.07
CA LEU A 403 24.49 17.24 -6.95
C LEU A 403 24.64 17.93 -5.59
N CYS A 404 24.63 17.17 -4.49
CA CYS A 404 24.89 17.71 -3.15
C CYS A 404 26.28 18.34 -3.05
N ASN A 405 27.30 17.63 -3.54
CA ASN A 405 28.69 18.09 -3.48
C ASN A 405 28.93 19.33 -4.36
N ALA A 406 28.32 19.39 -5.55
CA ALA A 406 28.40 20.55 -6.44
C ALA A 406 27.82 21.81 -5.79
N LEU A 407 26.78 21.66 -4.98
CA LEU A 407 26.13 22.74 -4.24
C LEU A 407 26.77 23.04 -2.89
N ASP A 408 27.65 22.17 -2.40
CA ASP A 408 28.28 22.24 -1.07
C ASP A 408 27.24 22.21 0.06
N VAL A 409 26.27 21.31 -0.07
CA VAL A 409 25.19 21.08 0.91
C VAL A 409 25.33 19.71 1.56
N TYR A 410 24.61 19.48 2.66
CA TYR A 410 24.56 18.16 3.30
C TYR A 410 24.20 17.07 2.27
N CYS A 411 24.92 15.96 2.30
CA CYS A 411 24.74 14.85 1.37
C CYS A 411 24.19 13.62 2.12
N PRO A 412 22.91 13.30 1.97
CA PRO A 412 22.31 12.07 2.50
C PRO A 412 22.96 10.82 1.90
N VAL A 413 22.90 9.69 2.61
CA VAL A 413 23.31 8.39 2.04
C VAL A 413 22.12 7.72 1.37
N GLN A 414 22.28 7.36 0.09
CA GLN A 414 21.27 6.62 -0.66
C GLN A 414 21.51 5.12 -0.52
N TRP A 415 20.44 4.38 -0.21
CA TRP A 415 20.43 2.91 -0.19
C TRP A 415 19.35 2.37 -1.11
N GLU A 416 19.68 1.29 -1.81
CA GLU A 416 18.78 0.65 -2.75
C GLU A 416 18.25 -0.71 -2.23
N PHE A 417 16.98 -0.99 -2.55
CA PHE A 417 16.37 -2.29 -2.30
C PHE A 417 15.58 -2.81 -3.49
N ALA A 418 15.41 -4.12 -3.58
CA ALA A 418 14.62 -4.75 -4.61
C ALA A 418 13.13 -4.49 -4.38
N ARG A 419 12.46 -4.02 -5.44
CA ARG A 419 10.99 -3.90 -5.49
C ARG A 419 10.34 -5.25 -5.23
N LEU A 420 9.24 -5.22 -4.49
CA LEU A 420 8.35 -6.38 -4.37
C LEU A 420 7.43 -6.46 -5.59
N ASN A 421 7.61 -7.53 -6.37
CA ASN A 421 6.73 -7.91 -7.46
C ASN A 421 5.93 -9.16 -7.05
N VAL A 422 4.66 -9.20 -7.43
CA VAL A 422 3.77 -10.34 -7.17
C VAL A 422 3.30 -10.89 -8.51
N ASN A 423 3.23 -12.21 -8.64
CA ASN A 423 2.74 -12.87 -9.85
C ASN A 423 1.21 -12.71 -9.98
N TYR A 424 0.67 -12.96 -11.17
CA TYR A 424 -0.77 -12.91 -11.47
C TYR A 424 -1.42 -11.55 -11.18
N THR A 425 -0.68 -10.45 -11.32
CA THR A 425 -1.19 -9.10 -11.09
C THR A 425 -0.55 -8.08 -12.02
N VAL A 426 -1.20 -6.92 -12.11
CA VAL A 426 -0.67 -5.72 -12.77
C VAL A 426 -0.87 -4.55 -11.79
N VAL A 427 0.16 -3.72 -11.62
CA VAL A 427 0.15 -2.67 -10.58
C VAL A 427 0.31 -1.25 -11.12
N SER A 428 0.54 -1.09 -12.43
CA SER A 428 0.66 0.25 -13.02
C SER A 428 -0.70 0.96 -13.13
N LYS A 429 -0.76 2.24 -12.75
CA LYS A 429 -1.97 3.10 -12.85
C LYS A 429 -2.65 3.00 -14.21
N ARG A 430 -1.86 3.10 -15.30
CA ARG A 430 -2.38 3.01 -16.67
C ARG A 430 -3.07 1.68 -16.97
N LYS A 431 -2.59 0.55 -16.44
CA LYS A 431 -3.17 -0.78 -16.69
C LYS A 431 -4.41 -1.03 -15.84
N LEU A 432 -4.36 -0.65 -14.57
CA LEU A 432 -5.49 -0.72 -13.67
C LEU A 432 -6.67 0.13 -14.18
N LEU A 433 -6.42 1.34 -14.68
CA LEU A 433 -7.45 2.17 -15.32
C LEU A 433 -8.10 1.47 -16.52
N LYS A 434 -7.32 0.71 -17.32
CA LYS A 434 -7.87 -0.08 -18.44
C LYS A 434 -8.75 -1.22 -17.95
N LEU A 435 -8.43 -1.88 -16.83
CA LEU A 435 -9.28 -2.92 -16.25
C LEU A 435 -10.62 -2.35 -15.80
N ILE A 436 -10.61 -1.18 -15.16
CA ILE A 436 -11.82 -0.46 -14.72
C ILE A 436 -12.65 -0.01 -15.93
N GLN A 437 -12.02 0.63 -16.92
CA GLN A 437 -12.72 1.08 -18.14
C GLN A 437 -13.33 -0.07 -18.94
N ALA A 438 -12.73 -1.26 -18.89
CA ALA A 438 -13.26 -2.46 -19.51
C ALA A 438 -14.34 -3.17 -18.67
N GLY A 439 -14.64 -2.68 -17.46
CA GLY A 439 -15.61 -3.29 -16.55
C GLY A 439 -15.18 -4.66 -16.01
N ILE A 440 -13.88 -4.98 -16.06
CA ILE A 440 -13.34 -6.25 -15.56
C ILE A 440 -13.30 -6.24 -14.02
N VAL A 441 -12.97 -5.07 -13.46
CA VAL A 441 -12.96 -4.77 -12.02
C VAL A 441 -13.77 -3.51 -11.78
N ASP A 442 -14.42 -3.43 -10.62
CA ASP A 442 -15.36 -2.32 -10.33
C ASP A 442 -14.62 -0.99 -10.14
N ASP A 443 -13.52 -1.02 -9.39
CA ASP A 443 -12.74 0.15 -9.01
C ASP A 443 -11.34 -0.27 -8.53
N TRP A 444 -10.51 0.69 -8.12
CA TRP A 444 -9.15 0.47 -7.64
C TRP A 444 -9.05 -0.33 -6.35
N ASP A 445 -10.15 -0.47 -5.60
CA ASP A 445 -10.24 -1.26 -4.39
C ASP A 445 -10.92 -2.63 -4.59
N ASP A 446 -11.13 -3.06 -5.84
CA ASP A 446 -11.66 -4.40 -6.14
C ASP A 446 -10.77 -5.48 -5.49
N PRO A 447 -11.32 -6.39 -4.66
CA PRO A 447 -10.54 -7.37 -3.89
C PRO A 447 -9.62 -8.33 -4.69
N ARG A 448 -9.76 -8.38 -6.03
CA ARG A 448 -8.87 -9.15 -6.91
C ARG A 448 -7.57 -8.41 -7.23
N LEU A 449 -7.50 -7.11 -6.98
CA LEU A 449 -6.32 -6.29 -7.18
C LEU A 449 -5.36 -6.36 -5.98
N PHE A 450 -4.10 -5.99 -6.23
CA PHE A 450 -3.06 -5.88 -5.21
C PHE A 450 -2.73 -4.42 -4.84
N THR A 451 -3.69 -3.51 -5.02
CA THR A 451 -3.64 -2.19 -4.41
C THR A 451 -3.81 -2.33 -2.89
N LEU A 452 -3.27 -1.43 -2.07
CA LEU A 452 -3.41 -1.54 -0.62
C LEU A 452 -4.87 -1.37 -0.18
N THR A 453 -5.62 -0.51 -0.86
CA THR A 453 -7.07 -0.34 -0.64
C THR A 453 -7.85 -1.60 -1.01
N ALA A 454 -7.50 -2.30 -2.09
CA ALA A 454 -8.10 -3.59 -2.43
C ALA A 454 -7.80 -4.66 -1.41
N LEU A 455 -6.55 -4.76 -0.92
CA LEU A 455 -6.20 -5.74 0.11
C LEU A 455 -6.95 -5.46 1.42
N ARG A 456 -7.10 -4.18 1.78
CA ARG A 456 -7.92 -3.77 2.93
C ARG A 456 -9.38 -4.19 2.75
N ARG A 457 -10.00 -3.89 1.60
CA ARG A 457 -11.40 -4.26 1.29
C ARG A 457 -11.61 -5.77 1.16
N ARG A 458 -10.62 -6.50 0.64
CA ARG A 458 -10.56 -7.98 0.65
C ARG A 458 -10.62 -8.53 2.07
N GLY A 459 -10.10 -7.78 3.04
CA GLY A 459 -10.09 -8.14 4.46
C GLY A 459 -8.73 -8.60 4.98
N VAL A 460 -7.64 -8.31 4.27
CA VAL A 460 -6.28 -8.57 4.74
C VAL A 460 -6.02 -7.69 5.98
N PRO A 461 -5.57 -8.23 7.13
CA PRO A 461 -5.14 -7.42 8.27
C PRO A 461 -3.82 -6.68 8.00
N PRO A 462 -3.66 -5.42 8.43
CA PRO A 462 -2.43 -4.65 8.17
C PRO A 462 -1.17 -5.29 8.78
N GLU A 463 -1.29 -5.91 9.95
CA GLU A 463 -0.20 -6.65 10.61
C GLU A 463 0.31 -7.82 9.76
N ILE A 464 -0.54 -8.41 8.91
CA ILE A 464 -0.16 -9.48 8.00
C ILE A 464 0.57 -8.95 6.77
N VAL A 465 0.17 -7.80 6.26
CA VAL A 465 0.94 -7.11 5.22
C VAL A 465 2.36 -6.81 5.73
N ASN A 466 2.47 -6.26 6.94
CA ASN A 466 3.76 -5.93 7.53
C ASN A 466 4.63 -7.17 7.78
N LYS A 467 4.06 -8.24 8.36
CA LYS A 467 4.77 -9.52 8.57
C LYS A 467 5.23 -10.16 7.26
N PHE A 468 4.37 -10.16 6.24
CA PHE A 468 4.71 -10.68 4.92
C PHE A 468 5.90 -9.93 4.32
N VAL A 469 5.87 -8.59 4.35
CA VAL A 469 6.98 -7.78 3.83
C VAL A 469 8.26 -8.00 4.64
N ALA A 470 8.18 -8.07 5.97
CA ALA A 470 9.34 -8.32 6.82
C ALA A 470 9.97 -9.69 6.58
N HIS A 471 9.14 -10.72 6.36
CA HIS A 471 9.61 -12.05 6.00
C HIS A 471 10.42 -12.07 4.69
N LEU A 472 10.03 -11.25 3.71
CA LEU A 472 10.79 -11.10 2.46
C LEU A 472 12.14 -10.40 2.66
N GLY A 473 12.28 -9.63 3.75
CA GLY A 473 13.50 -8.95 4.14
C GLY A 473 13.95 -7.84 3.18
N LEU A 474 15.09 -7.24 3.53
CA LEU A 474 15.77 -6.24 2.73
C LEU A 474 16.86 -6.89 1.87
N THR A 475 16.60 -7.02 0.57
CA THR A 475 17.53 -7.59 -0.41
C THR A 475 17.64 -6.70 -1.64
N VAL A 476 18.76 -6.81 -2.37
CA VAL A 476 18.98 -6.13 -3.66
C VAL A 476 18.67 -7.03 -4.88
N ALA A 477 18.33 -8.29 -4.65
CA ALA A 477 17.96 -9.23 -5.70
C ALA A 477 16.48 -9.09 -6.04
N GLN A 478 16.17 -8.83 -7.32
CA GLN A 478 14.78 -8.78 -7.78
C GLN A 478 14.20 -10.20 -7.79
N SER A 479 13.01 -10.35 -7.20
CA SER A 479 12.25 -11.59 -7.22
C SER A 479 10.76 -11.27 -7.34
N SER A 480 10.02 -12.21 -7.95
CA SER A 480 8.56 -12.18 -7.99
C SER A 480 8.00 -13.25 -7.07
N ILE A 481 7.02 -12.88 -6.26
CA ILE A 481 6.44 -13.74 -5.23
C ILE A 481 5.10 -14.31 -5.69
N ASP A 482 4.85 -15.58 -5.39
CA ASP A 482 3.53 -16.17 -5.61
C ASP A 482 2.54 -15.68 -4.54
N PRO A 483 1.35 -15.17 -4.93
CA PRO A 483 0.29 -14.78 -3.99
C PRO A 483 -0.05 -15.82 -2.92
N ALA A 484 0.13 -17.11 -3.20
CA ALA A 484 -0.13 -18.18 -2.24
C ALA A 484 0.67 -18.03 -0.93
N MET A 485 1.84 -17.39 -0.98
CA MET A 485 2.62 -17.08 0.22
C MET A 485 1.86 -16.12 1.15
N LEU A 486 1.29 -15.02 0.63
CA LEU A 486 0.46 -14.11 1.43
C LEU A 486 -0.77 -14.83 1.99
N ASP A 487 -1.39 -15.69 1.18
CA ASP A 487 -2.53 -16.51 1.60
C ASP A 487 -2.18 -17.49 2.74
N ALA A 488 -0.93 -17.96 2.81
CA ALA A 488 -0.46 -18.78 3.93
C ALA A 488 -0.40 -17.98 5.24
N PHE A 489 0.22 -16.79 5.22
CA PHE A 489 0.26 -15.89 6.38
C PHE A 489 -1.16 -15.52 6.86
N LEU A 490 -2.08 -15.29 5.91
CA LEU A 490 -3.49 -15.01 6.21
C LEU A 490 -4.18 -16.18 6.89
N ARG A 491 -4.02 -17.40 6.38
CA ARG A 491 -4.63 -18.61 6.97
C ARG A 491 -4.16 -18.83 8.40
N ASP A 492 -2.85 -18.72 8.65
CA ASP A 492 -2.28 -18.98 9.97
C ASP A 492 -2.78 -17.97 11.00
N HIS A 493 -2.83 -16.70 10.63
CA HIS A 493 -3.34 -15.64 11.51
C HIS A 493 -4.85 -15.74 11.73
N LEU A 494 -5.65 -15.82 10.65
CA LEU A 494 -7.11 -15.80 10.77
C LEU A 494 -7.65 -17.07 11.44
N ASN A 495 -6.94 -18.18 11.39
CA ASN A 495 -7.34 -19.40 12.10
C ASN A 495 -7.38 -19.22 13.63
N VAL A 496 -6.62 -18.27 14.17
CA VAL A 496 -6.59 -17.96 15.60
C VAL A 496 -7.31 -16.66 15.96
N THR A 497 -7.46 -15.71 15.03
CA THR A 497 -8.07 -14.40 15.30
C THR A 497 -9.50 -14.21 14.78
N ALA A 498 -9.92 -14.97 13.76
CA ALA A 498 -11.26 -14.84 13.20
C ALA A 498 -12.27 -15.77 13.92
N PRO A 499 -13.33 -15.23 14.55
CA PRO A 499 -14.35 -16.06 15.18
C PRO A 499 -15.08 -16.90 14.13
N ARG A 500 -15.41 -18.13 14.50
CA ARG A 500 -16.12 -19.09 13.65
C ARG A 500 -17.61 -18.85 13.70
N THR A 501 -18.25 -18.91 12.54
CA THR A 501 -19.70 -18.88 12.42
C THR A 501 -20.14 -19.83 11.31
N MET A 502 -21.40 -20.25 11.35
CA MET A 502 -21.98 -21.06 10.28
C MET A 502 -22.62 -20.16 9.24
N ALA A 503 -22.28 -20.41 7.98
CA ALA A 503 -22.89 -19.77 6.82
C ALA A 503 -23.01 -20.79 5.70
N VAL A 504 -24.12 -20.74 4.99
CA VAL A 504 -24.45 -21.61 3.87
C VAL A 504 -24.49 -20.75 2.61
N LEU A 505 -23.65 -21.07 1.62
CA LEU A 505 -23.54 -20.26 0.40
C LEU A 505 -24.62 -20.62 -0.62
N GLU A 506 -24.91 -21.91 -0.78
CA GLU A 506 -25.96 -22.43 -1.66
C GLU A 506 -26.98 -23.20 -0.82
N PRO A 507 -28.01 -22.53 -0.26
CA PRO A 507 -28.89 -23.17 0.71
C PRO A 507 -29.85 -24.17 0.07
N ILE A 508 -29.96 -25.36 0.68
CA ILE A 508 -31.08 -26.29 0.52
C ILE A 508 -31.80 -26.47 1.85
N SER A 509 -33.14 -26.42 1.83
CA SER A 509 -33.96 -26.61 3.03
C SER A 509 -33.90 -28.06 3.50
N LEU A 510 -33.79 -28.24 4.82
CA LEU A 510 -33.80 -29.54 5.48
C LEU A 510 -34.78 -29.48 6.66
N ARG A 511 -35.88 -30.23 6.55
CA ARG A 511 -36.97 -30.29 7.54
C ARG A 511 -36.88 -31.56 8.37
N ILE A 512 -36.81 -31.40 9.68
CA ILE A 512 -36.71 -32.50 10.64
C ILE A 512 -38.11 -32.97 11.03
N THR A 513 -38.57 -34.05 10.41
CA THR A 513 -39.95 -34.56 10.55
C THR A 513 -40.33 -35.00 11.97
N ASN A 514 -39.35 -35.39 12.79
CA ASN A 514 -39.55 -35.81 14.17
C ASN A 514 -39.05 -34.77 15.20
N TYR A 515 -39.02 -33.48 14.85
CA TYR A 515 -38.47 -32.41 15.70
C TYR A 515 -39.07 -32.39 17.13
N ASN A 516 -40.39 -32.56 17.26
CA ASN A 516 -41.08 -32.57 18.55
C ASN A 516 -40.67 -33.73 19.46
N GLU A 517 -40.13 -34.82 18.90
CA GLU A 517 -39.66 -35.99 19.67
C GLU A 517 -38.26 -35.78 20.25
N LEU A 518 -37.55 -34.73 19.85
CA LEU A 518 -36.16 -34.47 20.25
C LEU A 518 -36.03 -33.71 21.58
N GLY A 519 -37.15 -33.26 22.17
CA GLY A 519 -37.16 -32.59 23.46
C GLY A 519 -36.73 -31.11 23.44
N PHE A 520 -36.75 -30.46 22.28
CA PHE A 520 -36.53 -29.02 22.15
C PHE A 520 -37.80 -28.21 22.46
N GLU A 521 -37.66 -27.07 23.15
CA GLU A 521 -38.77 -26.13 23.35
C GLU A 521 -39.02 -25.34 22.06
N ARG A 522 -40.28 -25.33 21.57
CA ARG A 522 -40.66 -24.62 20.34
C ARG A 522 -40.49 -23.09 20.52
N ALA A 523 -40.02 -22.44 19.47
CA ALA A 523 -39.82 -20.98 19.29
C ALA A 523 -38.51 -20.35 19.82
N ASP A 524 -37.86 -20.88 20.88
CA ASP A 524 -36.69 -20.20 21.49
C ASP A 524 -35.45 -21.08 21.69
N THR A 525 -35.38 -22.26 21.07
CA THR A 525 -34.19 -23.11 21.21
C THR A 525 -32.94 -22.43 20.63
N THR A 526 -31.97 -22.16 21.50
CA THR A 526 -30.63 -21.69 21.14
C THR A 526 -29.55 -22.63 21.68
N LEU A 527 -28.40 -22.63 21.02
CA LEU A 527 -27.22 -23.39 21.41
C LEU A 527 -26.07 -22.43 21.64
N LYS A 528 -25.29 -22.70 22.69
CA LYS A 528 -24.03 -21.99 22.92
C LYS A 528 -22.92 -22.66 22.13
N VAL A 529 -22.27 -21.89 21.25
CA VAL A 529 -21.20 -22.38 20.40
C VAL A 529 -19.99 -21.47 20.54
N LYS A 530 -18.85 -22.05 20.93
CA LYS A 530 -17.60 -21.29 21.06
C LYS A 530 -17.23 -20.59 19.76
N GLN A 531 -16.85 -19.32 19.85
CA GLN A 531 -16.36 -18.54 18.71
C GLN A 531 -15.01 -19.07 18.21
N PHE A 532 -14.16 -19.50 19.14
CA PHE A 532 -12.84 -20.06 18.85
C PHE A 532 -12.72 -21.47 19.42
N PRO A 533 -12.40 -22.50 18.62
CA PRO A 533 -12.33 -23.87 19.12
C PRO A 533 -11.13 -24.14 20.02
N SER A 534 -10.06 -23.34 19.89
CA SER A 534 -8.90 -23.39 20.76
C SER A 534 -9.03 -22.49 21.99
N ALA A 535 -10.17 -21.81 22.19
CA ALA A 535 -10.39 -21.03 23.39
C ALA A 535 -10.46 -21.93 24.62
N ASP A 536 -9.92 -21.41 25.73
CA ASP A 536 -9.90 -22.10 27.02
C ASP A 536 -11.30 -22.53 27.45
N ALA A 537 -11.36 -23.54 28.33
CA ALA A 537 -12.61 -24.06 28.85
C ALA A 537 -13.47 -22.96 29.49
N ASP A 538 -12.83 -21.94 30.08
CA ASP A 538 -13.46 -20.84 30.82
C ASP A 538 -13.71 -19.58 29.96
N SER A 539 -13.41 -19.61 28.65
CA SER A 539 -13.72 -18.48 27.76
C SER A 539 -15.25 -18.31 27.66
N THR A 540 -15.68 -17.06 27.77
CA THR A 540 -17.10 -16.66 27.63
C THR A 540 -17.44 -16.24 26.18
N ASP A 541 -16.49 -16.39 25.26
CA ASP A 541 -16.65 -16.04 23.84
C ASP A 541 -17.45 -17.14 23.14
N GLU A 542 -18.76 -17.07 23.28
CA GLU A 542 -19.73 -17.98 22.68
C GLU A 542 -20.75 -17.21 21.83
N TRP A 543 -21.23 -17.85 20.78
CA TRP A 543 -22.43 -17.46 20.06
C TRP A 543 -23.63 -18.18 20.65
N GLU A 544 -24.76 -17.48 20.75
CA GLU A 544 -26.07 -18.11 20.90
C GLU A 544 -26.70 -18.25 19.52
N ILE A 545 -26.59 -19.46 18.96
CA ILE A 545 -27.11 -19.78 17.63
C ILE A 545 -28.50 -20.42 17.74
N ALA A 546 -29.38 -20.15 16.79
CA ALA A 546 -30.71 -20.75 16.77
C ALA A 546 -30.68 -22.22 16.33
N PHE A 547 -31.63 -23.03 16.81
CA PHE A 547 -31.99 -24.31 16.18
C PHE A 547 -33.51 -24.41 16.03
N ASP A 548 -33.98 -25.05 14.95
CA ASP A 548 -35.40 -25.12 14.60
C ASP A 548 -35.72 -26.38 13.77
N GLU A 549 -37.01 -26.64 13.53
CA GLU A 549 -37.52 -27.74 12.70
C GLU A 549 -36.98 -27.67 11.26
N ILE A 550 -36.83 -26.45 10.74
CA ILE A 550 -36.28 -26.16 9.42
C ILE A 550 -34.91 -25.53 9.58
N ILE A 551 -33.90 -26.20 9.01
CA ILE A 551 -32.53 -25.69 8.91
C ILE A 551 -32.09 -25.71 7.44
N TYR A 552 -31.04 -24.96 7.13
CA TYR A 552 -30.44 -24.93 5.81
C TYR A 552 -29.03 -25.51 5.86
N ILE A 553 -28.67 -26.27 4.84
CA ILE A 553 -27.33 -26.83 4.63
C ILE A 553 -26.84 -26.46 3.22
N GLU A 554 -25.55 -26.67 2.95
CA GLU A 554 -25.04 -26.52 1.59
C GLU A 554 -25.70 -27.54 0.64
N GLN A 555 -26.11 -27.08 -0.54
CA GLN A 555 -26.61 -27.95 -1.60
C GLN A 555 -25.59 -29.03 -1.97
N SER A 556 -24.30 -28.69 -1.93
CA SER A 556 -23.19 -29.62 -2.19
C SER A 556 -22.96 -30.69 -1.10
N ASP A 557 -23.69 -30.61 0.02
CA ASP A 557 -23.67 -31.61 1.10
C ASP A 557 -24.78 -32.66 1.00
N PHE A 558 -25.66 -32.54 0.01
CA PHE A 558 -26.59 -33.61 -0.37
C PHE A 558 -26.30 -34.13 -1.79
N ARG A 559 -26.26 -35.45 -1.93
CA ARG A 559 -26.23 -36.14 -3.24
C ARG A 559 -27.09 -37.39 -3.19
N GLU A 560 -27.91 -37.61 -4.21
CA GLU A 560 -28.70 -38.85 -4.31
C GLU A 560 -27.80 -40.06 -4.59
N MET A 561 -26.86 -39.87 -5.51
CA MET A 561 -25.82 -40.83 -5.85
C MET A 561 -24.47 -40.19 -5.63
N ALA A 562 -23.59 -40.88 -4.92
CA ALA A 562 -22.25 -40.41 -4.65
C ALA A 562 -21.26 -41.57 -4.71
N ASP A 563 -20.01 -41.25 -5.06
CA ASP A 563 -18.91 -42.20 -5.00
C ASP A 563 -18.53 -42.54 -3.55
N ILE A 564 -17.61 -43.50 -3.39
CA ILE A 564 -17.13 -43.99 -2.09
C ILE A 564 -16.39 -42.90 -1.30
N SER A 565 -15.84 -41.88 -1.97
CA SER A 565 -15.10 -40.78 -1.33
C SER A 565 -16.04 -39.76 -0.65
N TYR A 566 -17.30 -39.70 -1.07
CA TYR A 566 -18.29 -38.78 -0.53
C TYR A 566 -18.81 -39.20 0.86
N ARG A 567 -18.57 -38.36 1.87
CA ARG A 567 -18.86 -38.66 3.28
C ARG A 567 -20.07 -37.95 3.86
N ARG A 568 -20.74 -37.08 3.09
CA ARG A 568 -21.88 -36.25 3.54
C ARG A 568 -23.22 -36.93 3.24
N LEU A 569 -24.33 -36.19 3.25
CA LEU A 569 -25.68 -36.74 3.23
C LEU A 569 -26.02 -37.37 1.86
N THR A 570 -26.55 -38.59 1.89
CA THR A 570 -27.17 -39.24 0.73
C THR A 570 -28.47 -39.93 1.14
N LEU A 571 -29.21 -40.50 0.19
CA LEU A 571 -30.41 -41.29 0.47
C LEU A 571 -30.16 -42.51 1.38
N LYS A 572 -28.91 -42.99 1.47
CA LYS A 572 -28.53 -44.18 2.25
C LYS A 572 -27.43 -43.91 3.28
N GLN A 573 -26.96 -42.66 3.39
CA GLN A 573 -25.85 -42.29 4.23
C GLN A 573 -26.22 -41.12 5.14
N PRO A 574 -26.29 -41.32 6.46
CA PRO A 574 -26.50 -40.23 7.40
C PRO A 574 -25.33 -39.24 7.46
N VAL A 575 -25.61 -38.04 7.95
CA VAL A 575 -24.60 -37.03 8.29
C VAL A 575 -24.86 -36.45 9.67
N GLY A 576 -23.79 -36.05 10.37
CA GLY A 576 -23.90 -35.34 11.63
C GLY A 576 -24.08 -33.84 11.43
N LEU A 577 -24.85 -33.21 12.31
CA LEU A 577 -24.95 -31.76 12.40
C LEU A 577 -23.95 -31.25 13.44
N ARG A 578 -23.15 -30.24 13.08
CA ARG A 578 -22.18 -29.63 14.01
C ARG A 578 -22.90 -29.02 15.22
N HIS A 579 -22.22 -29.03 16.37
CA HIS A 579 -22.60 -28.36 17.62
C HIS A 579 -23.88 -28.83 18.34
N ILE A 580 -24.73 -29.66 17.73
CA ILE A 580 -26.01 -30.09 18.33
C ILE A 580 -26.12 -31.59 18.64
N ASN A 581 -25.06 -32.37 18.39
CA ASN A 581 -25.01 -33.81 18.68
C ASN A 581 -26.14 -34.64 18.03
N LEU A 582 -26.61 -34.24 16.84
CA LEU A 582 -27.63 -34.95 16.07
C LEU A 582 -27.05 -35.56 14.78
N ILE A 583 -27.66 -36.67 14.37
CA ILE A 583 -27.47 -37.33 13.08
C ILE A 583 -28.78 -37.26 12.32
N VAL A 584 -28.73 -36.88 11.04
CA VAL A 584 -29.90 -36.82 10.17
C VAL A 584 -29.82 -37.86 9.05
N GLU A 585 -30.97 -38.47 8.75
CA GLU A 585 -31.17 -39.47 7.70
C GLU A 585 -32.32 -39.03 6.79
N VAL A 586 -32.11 -39.07 5.47
CA VAL A 586 -33.14 -38.66 4.49
C VAL A 586 -34.26 -39.69 4.44
N VAL A 587 -35.49 -39.22 4.60
CA VAL A 587 -36.72 -40.03 4.45
C VAL A 587 -37.54 -39.62 3.23
N GLY A 588 -37.33 -38.40 2.72
CA GLY A 588 -38.01 -37.90 1.52
C GLY A 588 -37.28 -36.71 0.90
N VAL A 589 -37.54 -36.46 -0.37
CA VAL A 589 -37.01 -35.31 -1.12
C VAL A 589 -38.17 -34.66 -1.86
N GLU A 590 -38.46 -33.42 -1.51
CA GLU A 590 -39.39 -32.58 -2.27
C GLU A 590 -38.65 -31.92 -3.43
N ARG A 591 -39.32 -31.84 -4.58
CA ARG A 591 -38.73 -31.36 -5.82
C ARG A 591 -39.55 -30.25 -6.44
N ASP A 592 -38.87 -29.37 -7.17
CA ASP A 592 -39.52 -28.40 -8.04
C ASP A 592 -40.12 -29.08 -9.30
N LYS A 593 -40.75 -28.26 -10.14
CA LYS A 593 -41.35 -28.68 -11.42
C LYS A 593 -40.33 -29.26 -12.42
N ASN A 594 -39.05 -28.95 -12.24
CA ASN A 594 -37.96 -29.39 -13.10
C ASN A 594 -37.23 -30.63 -12.52
N GLY A 595 -37.66 -31.13 -11.36
CA GLY A 595 -37.07 -32.28 -10.68
C GLY A 595 -35.88 -31.96 -9.78
N HIS A 596 -35.54 -30.69 -9.56
CA HIS A 596 -34.47 -30.31 -8.64
C HIS A 596 -34.93 -30.42 -7.19
N PRO A 597 -34.11 -31.00 -6.29
CA PRO A 597 -34.39 -31.01 -4.86
C PRO A 597 -34.51 -29.58 -4.30
N ILE A 598 -35.62 -29.28 -3.63
CA ILE A 598 -35.87 -27.98 -2.97
C ILE A 598 -35.95 -28.10 -1.45
N GLU A 599 -36.38 -29.26 -0.94
CA GLU A 599 -36.42 -29.54 0.48
C GLU A 599 -36.14 -31.01 0.75
N LEU A 600 -35.32 -31.28 1.78
CA LEU A 600 -35.00 -32.61 2.26
C LEU A 600 -35.81 -32.90 3.53
N LEU A 601 -36.63 -33.94 3.50
CA LEU A 601 -37.31 -34.44 4.68
C LEU A 601 -36.40 -35.44 5.37
N VAL A 602 -36.06 -35.20 6.63
CA VAL A 602 -35.16 -36.07 7.39
C VAL A 602 -35.78 -36.52 8.72
N LYS A 603 -35.25 -37.62 9.25
CA LYS A 603 -35.37 -37.97 10.67
C LYS A 603 -34.05 -37.71 11.37
N ALA A 604 -34.12 -37.13 12.56
CA ALA A 604 -32.96 -36.87 13.40
C ALA A 604 -32.93 -37.80 14.61
N LYS A 605 -31.73 -38.19 15.05
CA LYS A 605 -31.49 -38.93 16.28
C LYS A 605 -30.19 -38.47 16.96
N PRO A 606 -30.08 -38.54 18.30
CA PRO A 606 -28.83 -38.23 19.00
C PRO A 606 -27.69 -39.14 18.54
N VAL A 607 -26.46 -38.60 18.51
CA VAL A 607 -25.26 -39.42 18.29
C VAL A 607 -25.04 -40.31 19.51
N GLY A 608 -25.27 -41.61 19.35
CA GLY A 608 -25.01 -42.64 20.38
C GLY A 608 -23.75 -43.49 20.10
N PRO A 609 -23.31 -44.32 21.07
CA PRO A 609 -22.19 -45.25 20.90
C PRO A 609 -22.42 -46.18 19.69
N GLY A 610 -21.48 -46.21 18.74
CA GLY A 610 -21.57 -47.03 17.51
C GLY A 610 -22.34 -46.39 16.35
N SER A 611 -22.98 -45.24 16.53
CA SER A 611 -23.74 -44.54 15.47
C SER A 611 -23.00 -43.36 14.84
N LYS A 612 -21.71 -43.16 15.13
CA LYS A 612 -20.96 -41.97 14.70
C LYS A 612 -21.00 -41.80 13.17
N PRO A 613 -21.43 -40.63 12.65
CA PRO A 613 -21.54 -40.42 11.21
C PRO A 613 -20.16 -40.27 10.56
N LYS A 614 -20.08 -40.47 9.24
CA LYS A 614 -18.83 -40.35 8.48
C LYS A 614 -18.29 -38.91 8.39
N ALA A 615 -19.17 -37.92 8.54
CA ALA A 615 -18.83 -36.50 8.53
C ALA A 615 -19.83 -35.68 9.35
N PHE A 616 -19.40 -34.47 9.74
CA PHE A 616 -20.24 -33.44 10.34
C PHE A 616 -20.25 -32.19 9.44
N ILE A 617 -21.45 -31.71 9.11
CA ILE A 617 -21.66 -30.53 8.26
C ILE A 617 -22.13 -29.34 9.09
N HIS A 618 -21.85 -28.14 8.61
CA HIS A 618 -22.44 -26.91 9.15
C HIS A 618 -23.87 -26.76 8.63
N TRP A 619 -24.63 -25.93 9.32
CA TRP A 619 -26.04 -25.68 9.05
C TRP A 619 -26.40 -24.31 9.63
N VAL A 620 -27.50 -23.72 9.20
CA VAL A 620 -28.04 -22.49 9.80
C VAL A 620 -29.55 -22.62 10.01
N ALA A 621 -30.06 -22.10 11.13
CA ALA A 621 -31.48 -21.99 11.42
C ALA A 621 -31.83 -20.54 11.68
N ARG A 622 -33.05 -20.12 11.32
CA ARG A 622 -33.49 -18.72 11.39
C ARG A 622 -32.41 -17.73 10.85
N PRO A 623 -31.83 -17.99 9.66
CA PRO A 623 -30.66 -17.26 9.20
C PRO A 623 -31.01 -15.85 8.72
N VAL A 624 -29.96 -15.04 8.56
CA VAL A 624 -30.01 -13.76 7.84
C VAL A 624 -29.50 -13.98 6.42
N LYS A 625 -30.22 -13.46 5.42
CA LYS A 625 -29.77 -13.49 4.03
C LYS A 625 -28.62 -12.51 3.82
N CYS A 626 -27.62 -12.92 3.04
CA CYS A 626 -26.47 -12.10 2.70
C CYS A 626 -25.96 -12.41 1.29
N GLU A 627 -25.17 -11.47 0.75
CA GLU A 627 -24.38 -11.71 -0.44
C GLU A 627 -22.98 -12.20 -0.04
N VAL A 628 -22.46 -13.22 -0.72
CA VAL A 628 -21.09 -13.70 -0.52
C VAL A 628 -20.35 -13.72 -1.85
N ARG A 629 -19.16 -13.10 -1.88
CA ARG A 629 -18.30 -12.97 -3.05
C ARG A 629 -17.06 -13.82 -2.88
N LEU A 630 -16.90 -14.82 -3.76
CA LEU A 630 -15.70 -15.64 -3.83
C LEU A 630 -14.79 -15.13 -4.94
N TYR A 631 -13.63 -14.62 -4.55
CA TYR A 631 -12.60 -14.16 -5.47
C TYR A 631 -11.58 -15.26 -5.76
N ASP A 632 -11.10 -15.31 -7.00
CA ASP A 632 -9.97 -16.12 -7.48
C ASP A 632 -8.95 -15.21 -8.19
N LYS A 633 -7.83 -15.75 -8.65
CA LYS A 633 -6.80 -15.01 -9.40
C LYS A 633 -7.43 -14.29 -10.59
N LEU A 634 -7.10 -13.01 -10.75
CA LEU A 634 -7.61 -12.17 -11.84
C LEU A 634 -7.04 -12.58 -13.20
N PHE A 635 -5.77 -13.01 -13.22
CA PHE A 635 -5.04 -13.40 -14.42
C PHE A 635 -4.78 -14.91 -14.43
N LEU A 636 -4.82 -15.51 -15.60
CA LEU A 636 -4.55 -16.95 -15.78
C LEU A 636 -3.05 -17.25 -15.68
N HIS A 637 -2.20 -16.39 -16.24
CA HIS A 637 -0.76 -16.60 -16.27
C HIS A 637 -0.02 -15.85 -15.15
N LYS A 638 1.18 -16.36 -14.81
CA LYS A 638 2.04 -15.77 -13.77
C LYS A 638 2.50 -14.38 -14.16
N ASN A 639 2.85 -14.18 -15.43
CA ASN A 639 3.33 -12.93 -15.98
C ASN A 639 2.35 -12.40 -17.04
N PRO A 640 1.23 -11.79 -16.65
CA PRO A 640 0.21 -11.33 -17.61
C PRO A 640 0.72 -10.23 -18.55
N GLU A 641 1.86 -9.61 -18.22
CA GLU A 641 2.49 -8.56 -19.02
C GLU A 641 3.50 -9.09 -20.04
N ASP A 642 3.91 -10.35 -19.95
CA ASP A 642 4.92 -10.93 -20.84
C ASP A 642 4.29 -11.23 -22.21
N PRO A 643 4.74 -10.60 -23.31
CA PRO A 643 4.24 -10.89 -24.65
C PRO A 643 4.50 -12.32 -25.13
N ALA A 644 5.46 -13.03 -24.52
CA ALA A 644 5.74 -14.43 -24.81
C ALA A 644 4.66 -15.37 -24.21
N GLU A 645 4.18 -15.07 -23.00
CA GLU A 645 3.07 -15.81 -22.36
C GLU A 645 1.71 -15.32 -22.88
N VAL A 646 1.54 -14.01 -23.08
CA VAL A 646 0.28 -13.36 -23.46
C VAL A 646 0.48 -12.45 -24.69
N PRO A 647 0.53 -13.02 -25.92
CA PRO A 647 0.75 -12.24 -27.15
C PRO A 647 -0.33 -11.19 -27.44
N GLY A 648 -1.56 -11.41 -26.97
CA GLY A 648 -2.69 -10.48 -27.10
C GLY A 648 -2.65 -9.30 -26.11
N GLY A 649 -1.66 -9.28 -25.21
CA GLY A 649 -1.55 -8.34 -24.11
C GLY A 649 -2.43 -8.69 -22.92
N PHE A 650 -2.09 -8.15 -21.74
CA PHE A 650 -2.65 -8.55 -20.45
C PHE A 650 -4.20 -8.60 -20.34
N LEU A 651 -4.93 -7.80 -21.13
CA LEU A 651 -6.41 -7.83 -21.11
C LEU A 651 -7.00 -9.13 -21.69
N THR A 652 -6.25 -9.88 -22.49
CA THR A 652 -6.70 -11.19 -22.99
C THR A 652 -6.46 -12.32 -21.98
N ASP A 653 -5.78 -12.03 -20.88
CA ASP A 653 -5.38 -13.02 -19.87
C ASP A 653 -6.30 -13.08 -18.64
N ILE A 654 -7.47 -12.45 -18.73
CA ILE A 654 -8.41 -12.37 -17.61
C ILE A 654 -9.05 -13.73 -17.36
N ASN A 655 -9.05 -14.15 -16.10
CA ASN A 655 -9.77 -15.32 -15.65
C ASN A 655 -11.28 -14.99 -15.54
N PRO A 656 -12.15 -15.61 -16.37
CA PRO A 656 -13.59 -15.37 -16.32
C PRO A 656 -14.23 -15.87 -15.02
N ASN A 657 -13.57 -16.80 -14.31
CA ASN A 657 -14.02 -17.35 -13.04
C ASN A 657 -13.39 -16.63 -11.83
N SER A 658 -12.83 -15.43 -12.03
CA SER A 658 -12.16 -14.66 -10.97
C SER A 658 -13.11 -14.12 -9.89
N LEU A 659 -14.41 -14.10 -10.14
CA LEU A 659 -15.44 -13.69 -9.17
C LEU A 659 -16.67 -14.60 -9.33
N HIS A 660 -17.11 -15.19 -8.23
CA HIS A 660 -18.39 -15.88 -8.12
C HIS A 660 -19.22 -15.26 -7.00
N VAL A 661 -20.45 -14.84 -7.29
CA VAL A 661 -21.35 -14.15 -6.36
C VAL A 661 -22.51 -15.05 -5.98
N PHE A 662 -22.73 -15.25 -4.68
CA PHE A 662 -23.88 -15.92 -4.12
C PHE A 662 -24.82 -14.88 -3.49
N SER A 663 -25.94 -14.59 -4.15
CA SER A 663 -26.90 -13.55 -3.73
C SER A 663 -27.84 -13.98 -2.60
N ASP A 664 -28.07 -15.29 -2.47
CA ASP A 664 -29.03 -15.88 -1.52
C ASP A 664 -28.33 -16.70 -0.44
N ALA A 665 -27.06 -16.41 -0.16
CA ALA A 665 -26.34 -17.02 0.94
C ALA A 665 -27.03 -16.68 2.27
N MET A 666 -26.82 -17.55 3.26
CA MET A 666 -27.46 -17.49 4.56
C MET A 666 -26.40 -17.58 5.65
N VAL A 667 -26.39 -16.66 6.60
CA VAL A 667 -25.47 -16.66 7.74
C VAL A 667 -26.25 -16.71 9.04
N ASP A 668 -25.65 -17.30 10.07
CA ASP A 668 -26.22 -17.31 11.41
C ASP A 668 -26.48 -15.88 11.93
N ALA A 669 -27.63 -15.67 12.56
CA ALA A 669 -28.07 -14.34 13.00
C ALA A 669 -27.25 -13.76 14.17
N SER A 670 -26.51 -14.60 14.92
CA SER A 670 -25.74 -14.15 16.09
C SER A 670 -24.67 -13.12 15.74
N ILE A 671 -24.13 -13.15 14.51
CA ILE A 671 -23.06 -12.24 14.09
C ILE A 671 -23.57 -10.85 13.70
N THR A 672 -24.88 -10.65 13.55
CA THR A 672 -25.46 -9.38 13.04
C THR A 672 -25.05 -8.17 13.87
N ARG A 673 -24.81 -8.34 15.17
CA ARG A 673 -24.38 -7.27 16.08
C ARG A 673 -22.89 -6.93 15.97
N THR A 674 -22.07 -7.85 15.47
CA THR A 674 -20.60 -7.73 15.40
C THR A 674 -20.08 -7.63 13.97
N ALA A 675 -20.92 -7.90 12.97
CA ALA A 675 -20.61 -7.83 11.54
C ALA A 675 -20.55 -6.37 11.02
N LEU A 676 -19.70 -5.56 11.63
CA LEU A 676 -19.34 -4.22 11.15
C LEU A 676 -18.41 -4.31 9.92
N PRO A 677 -18.31 -3.26 9.08
CA PRO A 677 -17.35 -3.22 7.98
C PRO A 677 -15.94 -3.63 8.44
N LEU A 678 -15.26 -4.46 7.65
CA LEU A 678 -13.95 -5.05 7.96
C LEU A 678 -13.93 -6.08 9.10
N ALA A 679 -15.07 -6.43 9.72
CA ALA A 679 -15.14 -7.56 10.64
C ALA A 679 -14.86 -8.86 9.88
N ARG A 680 -14.10 -9.76 10.50
CA ARG A 680 -13.60 -10.99 9.88
C ARG A 680 -14.18 -12.19 10.58
N PHE A 681 -14.55 -13.20 9.82
CA PHE A 681 -15.13 -14.44 10.32
C PHE A 681 -14.54 -15.62 9.57
N GLN A 682 -14.41 -16.75 10.26
CA GLN A 682 -14.25 -18.03 9.58
C GLN A 682 -15.64 -18.63 9.37
N PHE A 683 -16.10 -18.69 8.12
CA PHE A 683 -17.28 -19.47 7.79
C PHE A 683 -16.89 -20.95 7.80
N GLU A 684 -17.49 -21.71 8.70
CA GLU A 684 -17.14 -23.10 8.90
C GLU A 684 -17.17 -23.89 7.59
N ARG A 685 -16.08 -24.62 7.31
CA ARG A 685 -15.84 -25.40 6.08
C ARG A 685 -15.70 -24.61 4.76
N ASN A 686 -16.03 -23.32 4.73
CA ASN A 686 -16.02 -22.51 3.52
C ASN A 686 -14.73 -21.68 3.36
N GLY A 687 -14.25 -21.01 4.41
CA GLY A 687 -13.10 -20.10 4.31
C GLY A 687 -13.11 -18.98 5.34
N PHE A 688 -12.23 -18.02 5.14
CA PHE A 688 -12.21 -16.78 5.91
C PHE A 688 -12.82 -15.65 5.09
N PHE A 689 -13.69 -14.87 5.72
CA PHE A 689 -14.52 -13.85 5.09
C PHE A 689 -14.43 -12.55 5.86
N CYS A 690 -14.67 -11.46 5.14
CA CYS A 690 -14.65 -10.08 5.64
C CYS A 690 -15.95 -9.38 5.25
N VAL A 691 -16.54 -8.60 6.14
CA VAL A 691 -17.66 -7.72 5.80
C VAL A 691 -17.16 -6.62 4.85
N ASP A 692 -17.78 -6.49 3.68
CA ASP A 692 -17.42 -5.50 2.67
C ASP A 692 -17.62 -4.07 3.19
N THR A 693 -16.82 -3.13 2.71
CA THR A 693 -16.86 -1.72 3.16
C THR A 693 -17.77 -0.83 2.32
N LYS A 694 -18.11 -1.22 1.09
CA LYS A 694 -18.85 -0.38 0.13
C LYS A 694 -20.33 -0.77 0.04
N ASP A 695 -20.64 -2.06 0.09
CA ASP A 695 -21.96 -2.59 -0.28
C ASP A 695 -22.79 -3.07 0.91
N VAL A 696 -22.19 -3.15 2.11
CA VAL A 696 -22.92 -3.44 3.34
C VAL A 696 -23.90 -2.30 3.68
N ARG A 697 -25.12 -2.64 4.11
CA ARG A 697 -26.12 -1.69 4.63
C ARG A 697 -26.63 -2.21 5.97
N LEU A 698 -25.94 -1.83 7.04
CA LEU A 698 -26.23 -2.31 8.41
C LEU A 698 -27.65 -1.98 8.86
N GLU A 699 -28.15 -0.78 8.53
CA GLU A 699 -29.51 -0.33 8.87
C GLU A 699 -30.61 -1.19 8.21
N GLU A 700 -30.32 -1.73 7.03
CA GLU A 700 -31.24 -2.60 6.28
C GLU A 700 -30.97 -4.10 6.54
N GLN A 701 -30.04 -4.43 7.44
CA GLN A 701 -29.52 -5.79 7.65
C GLN A 701 -29.08 -6.50 6.35
N LYS A 702 -28.60 -5.73 5.37
CA LYS A 702 -28.03 -6.30 4.13
C LYS A 702 -26.54 -6.43 4.29
N PHE A 703 -26.09 -7.66 4.50
CA PHE A 703 -24.69 -8.00 4.65
C PHE A 703 -24.09 -8.47 3.33
N VAL A 704 -22.85 -8.03 3.08
CA VAL A 704 -22.04 -8.45 1.94
C VAL A 704 -20.70 -8.92 2.48
N PHE A 705 -20.30 -10.14 2.14
CA PHE A 705 -19.06 -10.74 2.62
C PHE A 705 -18.11 -11.06 1.45
N ASN A 706 -16.87 -10.62 1.58
CA ASN A 706 -15.78 -10.93 0.66
C ASN A 706 -14.97 -12.11 1.21
N ARG A 707 -14.70 -13.13 0.39
CA ARG A 707 -13.73 -14.18 0.78
C ARG A 707 -12.33 -13.58 0.83
N ILE A 708 -11.70 -13.64 2.00
CA ILE A 708 -10.29 -13.28 2.20
C ILE A 708 -9.41 -14.38 1.60
N VAL A 709 -9.56 -15.62 2.08
CA VAL A 709 -8.76 -16.79 1.68
C VAL A 709 -9.52 -18.08 1.99
N SER A 710 -9.27 -19.15 1.22
CA SER A 710 -9.81 -20.49 1.50
C SER A 710 -9.15 -21.13 2.74
N LEU A 711 -9.76 -22.18 3.31
CA LEU A 711 -9.19 -22.89 4.47
C LEU A 711 -7.90 -23.65 4.15
N ARG A 712 -7.73 -24.07 2.88
CA ARG A 712 -6.58 -24.82 2.37
C ARG A 712 -6.30 -24.37 0.94
N GLU A 713 -5.07 -24.57 0.50
CA GLU A 713 -4.74 -24.43 -0.92
C GLU A 713 -5.51 -25.47 -1.74
N ASP A 714 -6.10 -25.03 -2.83
CA ASP A 714 -6.76 -25.91 -3.80
C ASP A 714 -5.69 -26.69 -4.57
N ALA A 715 -5.31 -27.87 -4.05
CA ALA A 715 -4.32 -28.75 -4.66
C ALA A 715 -4.70 -29.27 -6.06
N GLY A 716 -5.94 -29.05 -6.53
CA GLY A 716 -6.50 -29.63 -7.75
C GLY A 716 -6.79 -28.66 -8.90
N LYS A 717 -6.50 -27.36 -8.77
CA LYS A 717 -6.77 -26.36 -9.83
C LYS A 717 -5.52 -25.74 -10.46
N ASN A 718 -4.33 -26.14 -10.03
CA ASN A 718 -3.05 -25.74 -10.64
C ASN A 718 -2.56 -26.81 -11.65
N MET A 719 -3.44 -27.22 -12.57
CA MET A 719 -3.06 -28.02 -13.75
C MET A 719 -3.51 -27.32 -15.02
#